data_AF-A0A1X7KKM5-F1
#
_entry.id   AF-A0A1X7KKM5-F1
#
_cell.length_a   1.000
_cell.length_b   1.000
_cell.length_c   1.000
_cell.angle_alpha   90.00
_cell.angle_beta   90.00
_cell.angle_gamma   90.00
#
_symmetry.space_group_name_H-M   'P 1'
#
loop_
_entity.id
_entity.type
_entity.pdbx_description
1 polymer ?
#
loop_
_entity_poly.entity_id
_entity_poly.type
_entity_poly.pdbx_seq_one_letter_code
_entity_poly.pdbx_strand_id
1 'polypeptide(L)'
;MPITSTSWLSNYITEYKNDEMFTPQNGVKPYWNKLLTEFDKLGYDGLMARQRDIDWLLSENGVTYNVYNDPQGMHRPWNLNVVPFLLRQAEWQTVENGLKQRAQLLNLVLKDIYGEGNLIKNGIVPHEVIHGHRGFLRQCSGIEYSTEKFLSIYAADLSRGTDGRLWVVNDRAEAPSGMGYALENRSTTSRILPEIYSKMNVKRLSGFFKEFNQMLVDASPIKKDNPNIVILTPGSHNETYFEHAYLSSFLGYALVQGNDLVVRDGFVWMKSLKGLKQIDVILRRVDDAFTDPLELREDSQLGVAGLLDVVRRKNVSIINPVGSGVIENPGLIPFMPAIARYLLNEDLILPQIASWWCGQEQERNFVLNNLSQLVIKRIDRTNRESIHFGEFMTPQQLNDLKREIELTPYRFVAQEKISFSTAPNLVDGTIESRNLVTRTFCIASNNGYSVMPGGLVRVAPDRETIRVSNQRGGTSKDFWVLEDGPVKEDLTRHWQKRSSLAASGLNDLPSLTAENLYWAGRYVGRTLVNARFLRMVMRQMALVQNKNEKPDSVKLQVLFKAVTHLTGTYPGFAEKGPDGKMAMEDPMQEMLSVILDKDRPGSLAHNLTMFGNSYYSIRNLWSSDMWRVFENIQKIWQSFEEGQDRSINKILKVLNQLITRLIAFMGLIEESILVQQGLLLYFIGLQLEQSMLTITKCRSLLTIKYEEQVEYDLLEYLLTSHESLNIYRYSYRSHIQLEHLLDLVVLDLEYPRSLTFMLNRIQKDIARLPHSRKDNNLSNYQKFVFDAFSKLRLAESSNLVKTKSETDFFRADLDGLLENLSELLYRTSQSISSTYFNHTDKQNQLVTQSFPF
;
A
#
# COMPACT_ATOMS: atom_id res chain seq x y z
N MET A 1 15.77 25.56 38.55
CA MET A 1 15.33 24.61 39.59
C MET A 1 16.09 23.31 39.36
N PRO A 2 16.68 22.69 40.39
CA PRO A 2 17.17 21.32 40.23
C PRO A 2 15.96 20.42 39.95
N ILE A 3 16.11 19.50 38.99
CA ILE A 3 15.10 18.50 38.65
C ILE A 3 14.99 17.58 39.85
N THR A 4 13.98 17.80 40.69
CA THR A 4 13.62 16.86 41.74
C THR A 4 12.13 16.56 41.61
N SER A 5 11.85 15.29 41.31
CA SER A 5 10.58 14.56 41.48
C SER A 5 9.40 14.85 40.53
N THR A 6 9.59 14.85 39.20
CA THR A 6 8.49 14.54 38.29
C THR A 6 8.48 13.04 38.02
N SER A 7 7.38 12.35 38.37
CA SER A 7 7.31 10.87 38.38
C SER A 7 7.64 10.25 37.02
N TRP A 8 7.27 10.92 35.93
CA TRP A 8 7.40 10.44 34.56
C TRP A 8 8.81 10.63 33.95
N LEU A 9 9.67 11.47 34.54
CA LEU A 9 11.06 11.72 34.12
C LEU A 9 12.10 11.03 35.01
N SER A 10 11.65 10.36 36.08
CA SER A 10 12.51 9.80 37.13
C SER A 10 13.61 8.84 36.62
N ASN A 11 13.34 8.12 35.53
CA ASN A 11 14.27 7.17 34.91
C ASN A 11 15.04 7.75 33.70
N TYR A 12 14.85 9.03 33.37
CA TYR A 12 15.53 9.68 32.27
C TYR A 12 16.90 10.20 32.69
N ILE A 13 17.90 9.32 32.63
CA ILE A 13 19.30 9.64 32.91
C ILE A 13 20.05 9.68 31.58
N THR A 14 20.71 10.80 31.28
CA THR A 14 21.57 10.94 30.11
C THR A 14 23.02 10.67 30.50
N GLU A 15 23.57 9.53 30.08
CA GLU A 15 25.03 9.31 30.10
C GLU A 15 25.74 10.14 29.01
N TYR A 16 24.96 10.67 28.06
CA TYR A 16 25.42 11.40 26.90
C TYR A 16 25.56 12.90 27.16
N LYS A 17 26.68 13.48 26.71
CA LYS A 17 26.95 14.92 26.79
C LYS A 17 26.06 15.78 25.88
N ASN A 18 25.38 15.18 24.89
CA ASN A 18 24.56 15.87 23.90
C ASN A 18 23.14 15.30 23.84
N ASP A 19 22.22 16.01 24.50
CA ASP A 19 20.81 15.66 24.56
C ASP A 19 19.94 16.79 24.01
N GLU A 20 18.79 16.47 23.45
CA GLU A 20 17.86 17.45 22.89
C GLU A 20 17.09 18.21 23.96
N MET A 21 16.87 17.62 25.15
CA MET A 21 16.17 18.24 26.28
C MET A 21 17.13 18.87 27.30
N PHE A 22 18.24 18.19 27.62
CA PHE A 22 19.21 18.69 28.61
C PHE A 22 20.38 19.45 27.98
N THR A 23 20.92 20.40 28.75
CA THR A 23 22.21 21.05 28.49
C THR A 23 23.35 20.14 28.94
N PRO A 24 24.60 20.37 28.49
CA PRO A 24 25.76 19.61 28.97
C PRO A 24 26.01 19.71 30.49
N GLN A 25 25.42 20.70 31.16
CA GLN A 25 25.46 20.89 32.62
C GLN A 25 24.23 20.27 33.33
N ASN A 26 23.50 19.36 32.67
CA ASN A 26 22.29 18.69 33.15
C ASN A 26 21.14 19.65 33.55
N GLY A 27 21.06 20.83 32.93
CA GLY A 27 19.93 21.75 33.05
C GLY A 27 18.91 21.53 31.93
N VAL A 28 17.62 21.78 32.16
CA VAL A 28 16.62 21.76 31.08
C VAL A 28 16.81 22.96 30.15
N LYS A 29 16.84 22.73 28.84
CA LYS A 29 16.88 23.83 27.86
C LYS A 29 15.61 24.70 27.97
N PRO A 30 15.70 26.04 27.96
CA PRO A 30 14.56 26.92 28.28
C PRO A 30 13.29 26.70 27.44
N TYR A 31 13.41 26.33 26.17
CA TYR A 31 12.28 26.09 25.27
C TYR A 31 11.54 24.77 25.55
N TRP A 32 12.14 23.85 26.29
CA TRP A 32 11.47 22.63 26.77
C TRP A 32 10.59 22.88 27.99
N ASN A 33 10.86 23.92 28.79
CA ASN A 33 10.12 24.18 30.03
C ASN A 33 8.60 24.26 29.81
N LYS A 34 8.16 24.89 28.71
CA LYS A 34 6.72 24.98 28.40
C LYS A 34 6.09 23.60 28.19
N LEU A 35 6.77 22.71 27.46
CA LEU A 35 6.29 21.35 27.23
C LEU A 35 6.29 20.55 28.53
N LEU A 36 7.37 20.65 29.31
CA LEU A 36 7.49 19.97 30.60
C LEU A 36 6.38 20.38 31.57
N THR A 37 6.09 21.68 31.71
CA THR A 37 5.00 22.15 32.57
C THR A 37 3.64 21.57 32.17
N GLU A 38 3.38 21.38 30.87
CA GLU A 38 2.13 20.78 30.40
C GLU A 38 2.11 19.26 30.60
N PHE A 39 3.24 18.58 30.41
CA PHE A 39 3.38 17.14 30.71
C PHE A 39 3.29 16.85 32.21
N ASP A 40 3.82 17.73 33.05
CA ASP A 40 3.70 17.64 34.52
C ASP A 40 2.25 17.74 34.98
N LYS A 41 1.44 18.57 34.32
CA LYS A 41 -0.01 18.65 34.59
C LYS A 41 -0.76 17.38 34.21
N LEU A 42 -0.33 16.70 33.13
CA LEU A 42 -0.90 15.41 32.73
C LEU A 42 -0.49 14.27 33.67
N GLY A 43 0.75 14.33 34.17
CA GLY A 43 1.36 13.25 34.94
C GLY A 43 1.61 11.99 34.10
N TYR A 44 2.13 10.96 34.76
CA TYR A 44 2.48 9.68 34.13
C TYR A 44 1.28 9.00 33.46
N ASP A 45 0.17 8.84 34.20
CA ASP A 45 -1.02 8.15 33.70
C ASP A 45 -1.65 8.90 32.51
N GLY A 46 -1.63 10.24 32.55
CA GLY A 46 -2.08 11.08 31.45
C GLY A 46 -1.24 10.89 30.20
N LEU A 47 0.08 10.87 30.31
CA LEU A 47 0.98 10.60 29.17
C LEU A 47 0.78 9.20 28.59
N MET A 48 0.63 8.18 29.43
CA MET A 48 0.35 6.81 28.98
C MET A 48 -1.02 6.68 28.33
N ALA A 49 -2.03 7.43 28.79
CA ALA A 49 -3.32 7.51 28.11
C ALA A 49 -3.17 8.15 26.71
N ARG A 50 -2.42 9.26 26.59
CA ARG A 50 -2.19 9.91 25.29
C ARG A 50 -1.37 9.07 24.32
N GLN A 51 -0.40 8.30 24.80
CA GLN A 51 0.31 7.33 23.96
C GLN A 51 -0.65 6.26 23.41
N ARG A 52 -1.51 5.69 24.27
CA ARG A 52 -2.54 4.73 23.83
C ARG A 52 -3.53 5.35 22.85
N ASP A 53 -3.92 6.61 23.05
CA ASP A 53 -4.79 7.34 22.12
C ASP A 53 -4.11 7.53 20.74
N ILE A 54 -2.80 7.80 20.70
CA ILE A 54 -2.00 7.88 19.47
C ILE A 54 -1.95 6.52 18.77
N ASP A 55 -1.61 5.46 19.50
CA ASP A 55 -1.49 4.11 18.95
C ASP A 55 -2.83 3.64 18.37
N TRP A 56 -3.93 3.92 19.09
CA TRP A 56 -5.28 3.67 18.63
C TRP A 56 -5.59 4.45 17.34
N LEU A 57 -5.36 5.76 17.31
CA LEU A 57 -5.69 6.60 16.15
C LEU A 57 -4.88 6.21 14.89
N LEU A 58 -3.60 5.86 15.05
CA LEU A 58 -2.77 5.38 13.93
C LEU A 58 -3.25 4.02 13.42
N SER A 59 -3.67 3.12 14.31
CA SER A 59 -4.28 1.84 13.92
C SER A 59 -5.61 2.06 13.19
N GLU A 60 -6.45 2.99 13.63
CA GLU A 60 -7.73 3.31 12.97
C GLU A 60 -7.51 3.93 11.57
N ASN A 61 -6.50 4.78 11.42
CA ASN A 61 -6.11 5.33 10.12
C ASN A 61 -5.32 4.33 9.27
N GLY A 62 -4.94 3.17 9.82
CA GLY A 62 -4.20 2.12 9.13
C GLY A 62 -2.78 2.50 8.73
N VAL A 63 -2.13 3.36 9.51
CA VAL A 63 -0.77 3.82 9.19
C VAL A 63 0.22 2.68 9.34
N THR A 64 0.81 2.24 8.24
CA THR A 64 1.72 1.09 8.20
C THR A 64 3.07 1.42 7.55
N TYR A 65 4.06 0.59 7.85
CA TYR A 65 5.35 0.57 7.16
C TYR A 65 5.74 -0.88 6.92
N ASN A 66 5.84 -1.29 5.65
CA ASN A 66 6.06 -2.69 5.31
C ASN A 66 7.54 -3.05 5.48
N VAL A 67 7.83 -4.08 6.26
CA VAL A 67 9.18 -4.60 6.48
C VAL A 67 9.37 -5.84 5.60
N TYR A 68 10.46 -5.88 4.82
CA TYR A 68 10.70 -7.03 3.92
C TYR A 68 11.06 -8.26 4.75
N ASN A 69 10.44 -9.40 4.41
CA ASN A 69 10.67 -10.69 5.06
C ASN A 69 10.38 -10.71 6.56
N ASP A 70 9.45 -9.88 7.05
CA ASP A 70 9.03 -9.89 8.45
C ASP A 70 8.17 -11.14 8.78
N PRO A 71 8.56 -11.97 9.76
CA PRO A 71 7.77 -13.13 10.18
C PRO A 71 6.41 -12.76 10.78
N GLN A 72 6.18 -11.51 11.22
CA GLN A 72 4.89 -11.03 11.74
C GLN A 72 3.94 -10.51 10.64
N GLY A 73 4.33 -10.62 9.36
CA GLY A 73 3.52 -10.23 8.20
C GLY A 73 3.91 -8.88 7.60
N MET A 74 3.33 -8.57 6.44
CA MET A 74 3.75 -7.41 5.64
C MET A 74 3.38 -6.04 6.24
N HIS A 75 2.49 -5.96 7.23
CA HIS A 75 1.82 -4.70 7.61
C HIS A 75 2.06 -4.31 9.06
N ARG A 76 3.30 -3.96 9.39
CA ARG A 76 3.63 -3.46 10.72
C ARG A 76 3.00 -2.07 10.96
N PRO A 77 2.28 -1.87 12.08
CA PRO A 77 1.76 -0.56 12.46
C PRO A 77 2.88 0.47 12.63
N TRP A 78 2.63 1.69 12.20
CA TRP A 78 3.51 2.83 12.45
C TRP A 78 3.47 3.23 13.92
N ASN A 79 4.64 3.38 14.54
CA ASN A 79 4.75 3.75 15.95
C ASN A 79 5.18 5.23 16.07
N LEU A 80 4.34 6.04 16.72
CA LEU A 80 4.59 7.46 16.96
C LEU A 80 4.66 7.72 18.46
N ASN A 81 5.75 8.34 18.89
CA ASN A 81 5.92 8.71 20.28
C ASN A 81 5.14 9.97 20.64
N VAL A 82 4.52 9.98 21.82
CA VAL A 82 3.82 11.14 22.39
C VAL A 82 4.75 12.33 22.64
N VAL A 83 6.05 12.08 22.89
CA VAL A 83 7.04 13.14 23.10
C VAL A 83 7.58 13.64 21.74
N PRO A 84 7.30 14.90 21.35
CA PRO A 84 7.75 15.46 20.08
C PRO A 84 9.24 15.79 20.08
N PHE A 85 9.81 15.99 18.90
CA PHE A 85 11.13 16.61 18.71
C PHE A 85 10.96 18.12 18.52
N LEU A 86 11.70 18.92 19.29
CA LEU A 86 11.56 20.38 19.32
C LEU A 86 12.76 21.09 18.70
N LEU A 87 12.51 22.09 17.86
CA LEU A 87 13.53 22.99 17.33
C LEU A 87 13.05 24.44 17.35
N ARG A 88 13.91 25.36 17.78
CA ARG A 88 13.56 26.79 17.84
C ARG A 88 13.66 27.44 16.46
N GLN A 89 12.82 28.45 16.21
CA GLN A 89 12.82 29.20 14.95
C GLN A 89 14.19 29.78 14.57
N ALA A 90 14.94 30.36 15.51
CA ALA A 90 16.26 30.93 15.21
C ALA A 90 17.25 29.89 14.68
N GLU A 91 17.23 28.69 15.25
CA GLU A 91 18.05 27.58 14.79
C GLU A 91 17.54 27.04 13.45
N TRP A 92 16.23 26.85 13.34
CA TRP A 92 15.58 26.41 12.11
C TRP A 92 15.88 27.33 10.93
N GLN A 93 15.99 28.64 11.13
CA GLN A 93 16.31 29.58 10.06
C GLN A 93 17.67 29.29 9.41
N THR A 94 18.67 28.90 10.21
CA THR A 94 19.99 28.52 9.70
C THR A 94 19.91 27.22 8.92
N VAL A 95 19.15 26.24 9.44
CA VAL A 95 18.90 24.95 8.78
C VAL A 95 18.18 25.16 7.46
N GLU A 96 17.11 25.94 7.45
CA GLU A 96 16.32 26.28 6.27
C GLU A 96 17.19 26.92 5.18
N ASN A 97 18.02 27.92 5.54
CA ASN A 97 18.90 28.58 4.58
C ASN A 97 19.94 27.60 3.99
N GLY A 98 20.56 26.78 4.83
CA GLY A 98 21.54 25.81 4.36
C GLY A 98 20.93 24.64 3.57
N LEU A 99 19.69 24.24 3.86
CA LEU A 99 18.95 23.28 3.06
C LEU A 99 18.61 23.84 1.67
N LYS A 100 18.21 25.12 1.57
CA LYS A 100 17.99 25.79 0.28
C LYS A 100 19.28 25.88 -0.53
N GLN A 101 20.40 26.27 0.09
CA GLN A 101 21.71 26.29 -0.54
C GLN A 101 22.10 24.90 -1.04
N ARG A 102 21.95 23.86 -0.21
CA ARG A 102 22.33 22.50 -0.55
C ARG A 102 21.46 21.89 -1.66
N ALA A 103 20.15 22.15 -1.65
CA ALA A 103 19.25 21.74 -2.73
C ALA A 103 19.64 22.39 -4.06
N GLN A 104 19.94 23.70 -4.05
CA GLN A 104 20.41 24.43 -5.23
C GLN A 104 21.77 23.91 -5.72
N LEU A 105 22.69 23.61 -4.81
CA LEU A 105 23.99 23.04 -5.13
C LEU A 105 23.86 21.67 -5.82
N LEU A 106 23.09 20.75 -5.22
CA LEU A 106 22.86 19.42 -5.78
C LEU A 106 22.07 19.46 -7.09
N ASN A 107 21.17 20.43 -7.26
CA ASN A 107 20.52 20.69 -8.55
C ASN A 107 21.54 21.05 -9.64
N LEU A 108 22.52 21.91 -9.34
CA LEU A 108 23.58 22.27 -10.27
C LEU A 108 24.53 21.10 -10.55
N VAL A 109 24.87 20.31 -9.53
CA VAL A 109 25.64 19.06 -9.70
C VAL A 109 24.90 18.10 -10.63
N LEU A 110 23.61 17.85 -10.39
CA LEU A 110 22.79 16.97 -11.22
C LEU A 110 22.73 17.44 -12.69
N LYS A 111 22.59 18.75 -12.90
CA LYS A 111 22.62 19.36 -14.23
C LYS A 111 23.99 19.20 -14.91
N ASP A 112 25.08 19.36 -14.16
CA ASP A 112 26.44 19.27 -14.70
C ASP A 112 26.79 17.84 -15.11
N ILE A 113 26.54 16.84 -14.25
CA ILE A 113 26.94 15.45 -14.49
C ILE A 113 26.26 14.80 -15.70
N TYR A 114 25.02 15.19 -16.01
CA TYR A 114 24.30 14.73 -17.20
C TYR A 114 24.40 15.70 -18.39
N GLY A 115 25.01 16.87 -18.18
CA GLY A 115 25.18 17.92 -19.18
C GLY A 115 26.65 18.13 -19.56
N GLU A 116 27.19 19.32 -19.28
CA GLU A 116 28.51 19.73 -19.72
C GLU A 116 29.68 19.01 -19.00
N GLY A 117 29.47 18.51 -17.79
CA GLY A 117 30.49 17.80 -17.00
C GLY A 117 31.67 18.66 -16.56
N ASN A 118 31.45 19.94 -16.27
CA ASN A 118 32.50 20.90 -15.87
C ASN A 118 33.18 20.51 -14.56
N LEU A 119 32.49 19.88 -13.62
CA LEU A 119 33.08 19.41 -12.36
C LEU A 119 34.18 18.38 -12.60
N ILE A 120 33.98 17.49 -13.58
CA ILE A 120 34.97 16.46 -13.95
C ILE A 120 36.05 17.08 -14.84
N LYS A 121 35.67 17.85 -15.88
CA LYS A 121 36.61 18.47 -16.82
C LYS A 121 37.64 19.37 -16.15
N ASN A 122 37.22 20.09 -15.10
CA ASN A 122 38.09 21.00 -14.35
C ASN A 122 38.73 20.36 -13.12
N GLY A 123 38.61 19.03 -12.94
CA GLY A 123 39.26 18.29 -11.87
C GLY A 123 38.72 18.59 -10.46
N ILE A 124 37.50 19.13 -10.33
CA ILE A 124 36.85 19.38 -9.04
C ILE A 124 36.39 18.06 -8.41
N VAL A 125 35.86 17.15 -9.24
CA VAL A 125 35.40 15.82 -8.83
C VAL A 125 36.08 14.77 -9.71
N PRO A 126 36.71 13.73 -9.13
CA PRO A 126 37.26 12.62 -9.89
C PRO A 126 36.15 11.88 -10.66
N HIS A 127 36.42 11.52 -11.92
CA HIS A 127 35.43 10.89 -12.79
C HIS A 127 34.91 9.55 -12.24
N GLU A 128 35.72 8.81 -11.48
CA GLU A 128 35.38 7.54 -10.86
C GLU A 128 34.27 7.67 -9.82
N VAL A 129 34.15 8.83 -9.15
CA VAL A 129 33.08 9.11 -8.19
C VAL A 129 31.72 9.10 -8.89
N ILE A 130 31.64 9.60 -10.14
CA ILE A 130 30.40 9.67 -10.92
C ILE A 130 30.27 8.46 -11.85
N HIS A 131 31.18 8.29 -12.81
CA HIS A 131 31.10 7.25 -13.84
C HIS A 131 31.31 5.83 -13.30
N GLY A 132 31.97 5.69 -12.15
CA GLY A 132 32.12 4.41 -11.44
C GLY A 132 30.92 4.07 -10.54
N HIS A 133 30.01 5.01 -10.31
CA HIS A 133 28.83 4.81 -9.48
C HIS A 133 27.73 4.11 -10.29
N ARG A 134 27.21 2.98 -9.79
CA ARG A 134 26.19 2.18 -10.50
C ARG A 134 24.87 2.89 -10.77
N GLY A 135 24.54 3.90 -9.96
CA GLY A 135 23.36 4.76 -10.17
C GLY A 135 23.55 5.83 -11.24
N PHE A 136 24.73 5.98 -11.84
CA PHE A 136 24.93 6.87 -12.98
C PHE A 136 24.32 6.23 -14.25
N LEU A 137 23.23 6.78 -14.74
CA LEU A 137 22.51 6.24 -15.89
C LEU A 137 22.93 6.98 -17.16
N ARG A 138 23.84 6.39 -17.94
CA ARG A 138 24.35 7.00 -19.19
C ARG A 138 23.24 7.40 -20.16
N GLN A 139 22.15 6.64 -20.17
CA GLN A 139 20.94 6.87 -20.96
C GLN A 139 20.30 8.23 -20.65
N CYS A 140 20.51 8.79 -19.45
CA CYS A 140 19.98 10.08 -19.03
C CYS A 140 20.86 11.28 -19.45
N SER A 141 22.02 11.04 -20.06
CA SER A 141 22.91 12.11 -20.51
C SER A 141 22.29 12.92 -21.66
N GLY A 142 22.39 14.25 -21.57
CA GLY A 142 21.88 15.18 -22.57
C GLY A 142 20.35 15.37 -22.56
N ILE A 143 19.63 14.77 -21.61
CA ILE A 143 18.18 14.99 -21.50
C ILE A 143 17.91 16.41 -21.00
N GLU A 144 17.14 17.16 -21.77
CA GLU A 144 16.64 18.47 -21.39
C GLU A 144 15.25 18.36 -20.75
N TYR A 145 15.13 18.76 -19.48
CA TYR A 145 13.86 18.76 -18.77
C TYR A 145 13.13 20.11 -18.93
N SER A 146 11.79 20.06 -18.93
CA SER A 146 10.91 21.24 -18.98
C SER A 146 10.74 21.92 -17.62
N THR A 147 11.16 21.29 -16.54
CA THR A 147 11.06 21.84 -15.18
C THR A 147 12.10 22.94 -14.96
N GLU A 148 11.76 23.97 -14.18
CA GLU A 148 12.68 25.07 -13.88
C GLU A 148 13.95 24.59 -13.15
N LYS A 149 13.77 23.62 -12.24
CA LYS A 149 14.84 22.94 -11.52
C LYS A 149 14.85 21.47 -11.93
N PHE A 150 16.05 20.91 -12.12
CA PHE A 150 16.25 19.48 -12.38
C PHE A 150 15.91 18.69 -11.11
N LEU A 151 16.46 19.10 -9.96
CA LEU A 151 16.13 18.49 -8.68
C LEU A 151 14.92 19.18 -8.06
N SER A 152 13.72 18.67 -8.33
CA SER A 152 12.48 19.29 -7.86
C SER A 152 12.16 18.96 -6.40
N ILE A 153 12.52 17.77 -5.92
CA ILE A 153 12.36 17.35 -4.53
C ILE A 153 13.72 16.94 -3.98
N TYR A 154 14.09 17.49 -2.84
CA TYR A 154 15.30 17.11 -2.11
C TYR A 154 14.95 16.83 -0.65
N ALA A 155 15.62 15.87 -0.03
CA ALA A 155 15.53 15.67 1.41
C ALA A 155 16.90 15.46 2.02
N ALA A 156 17.07 15.93 3.25
CA ALA A 156 18.30 15.78 4.01
C ALA A 156 18.01 15.02 5.31
N ASP A 157 18.76 13.97 5.57
CA ASP A 157 18.86 13.35 6.88
C ASP A 157 19.81 14.20 7.73
N LEU A 158 19.31 14.81 8.81
CA LEU A 158 20.01 15.70 9.73
C LEU A 158 20.11 15.08 11.12
N SER A 159 21.23 15.29 11.78
CA SER A 159 21.36 14.98 13.21
C SER A 159 22.32 15.94 13.89
N ARG A 160 22.14 16.16 15.19
CA ARG A 160 22.91 17.16 15.93
C ARG A 160 24.26 16.58 16.34
N GLY A 161 25.33 17.26 15.94
CA GLY A 161 26.70 16.90 16.26
C GLY A 161 27.10 17.32 17.67
N THR A 162 28.33 16.99 18.04
CA THR A 162 28.86 17.29 19.38
C THR A 162 29.15 18.78 19.63
N ASP A 163 29.22 19.56 18.55
CA ASP A 163 29.34 21.02 18.55
C ASP A 163 27.99 21.74 18.69
N GLY A 164 26.90 20.99 18.85
CA GLY A 164 25.55 21.52 19.00
C GLY A 164 24.90 22.00 17.70
N ARG A 165 25.57 21.92 16.54
CA ARG A 165 24.96 22.25 15.24
C ARG A 165 24.23 21.04 14.65
N LEU A 166 23.30 21.26 13.72
CA LEU A 166 22.68 20.20 12.91
C LEU A 166 23.55 19.92 11.68
N TRP A 167 23.94 18.66 11.50
CA TRP A 167 24.82 18.19 10.44
C TRP A 167 24.03 17.40 9.40
N VAL A 168 24.40 17.53 8.13
CA VAL A 168 23.87 16.68 7.07
C VAL A 168 24.56 15.32 7.14
N VAL A 169 23.76 14.29 7.37
CA VAL A 169 24.18 12.88 7.47
C VAL A 169 24.05 12.17 6.13
N ASN A 170 22.93 12.35 5.43
CA ASN A 170 22.72 11.83 4.08
C ASN A 170 21.84 12.77 3.24
N ASP A 171 22.14 12.83 1.96
CA ASP A 171 21.31 13.47 0.93
C ASP A 171 20.34 12.46 0.31
N ARG A 172 19.14 12.92 -0.06
CA ARG A 172 18.10 12.13 -0.73
C ARG A 172 17.50 12.90 -1.90
N ALA A 173 17.57 12.31 -3.08
CA ALA A 173 17.30 12.98 -4.35
C ALA A 173 16.61 12.08 -5.39
N GLU A 174 16.51 10.78 -5.17
CA GLU A 174 15.82 9.87 -6.10
C GLU A 174 14.29 9.98 -5.92
N ALA A 175 13.75 9.25 -4.94
CA ALA A 175 12.34 9.31 -4.55
C ALA A 175 12.22 9.45 -3.02
N PRO A 176 12.66 10.58 -2.42
CA PRO A 176 12.71 10.73 -0.97
C PRO A 176 11.34 10.51 -0.34
N SER A 177 11.25 9.58 0.62
CA SER A 177 10.04 9.27 1.40
C SER A 177 10.08 9.90 2.80
N GLY A 178 8.90 10.14 3.35
CA GLY A 178 8.64 10.59 4.72
C GLY A 178 7.73 11.80 4.85
N MET A 179 7.36 12.48 3.75
CA MET A 179 6.48 13.65 3.81
C MET A 179 5.06 13.28 4.27
N GLY A 180 4.52 12.17 3.78
CA GLY A 180 3.19 11.70 4.16
C GLY A 180 3.14 11.26 5.61
N TYR A 181 4.19 10.56 6.07
CA TYR A 181 4.34 10.22 7.49
C TYR A 181 4.48 11.46 8.39
N ALA A 182 5.25 12.47 7.97
CA ALA A 182 5.38 13.72 8.73
C ALA A 182 4.03 14.46 8.86
N LEU A 183 3.25 14.48 7.78
CA LEU A 183 1.91 15.06 7.78
C LEU A 183 0.93 14.29 8.68
N GLU A 184 0.97 12.95 8.62
CA GLU A 184 0.12 12.09 9.45
C GLU A 184 0.49 12.14 10.92
N ASN A 185 1.79 12.18 11.26
CA ASN A 185 2.26 12.40 12.62
C ASN A 185 1.72 13.73 13.17
N ARG A 186 1.83 14.81 12.39
CA ARG A 186 1.34 16.12 12.79
C ARG A 186 -0.18 16.14 12.99
N SER A 187 -0.92 15.53 12.08
CA SER A 187 -2.38 15.39 12.15
C SER A 187 -2.79 14.65 13.43
N THR A 188 -2.14 13.52 13.71
CA THR A 188 -2.42 12.69 14.90
C THR A 188 -2.05 13.42 16.19
N THR A 189 -0.83 13.95 16.31
CA THR A 189 -0.39 14.62 17.54
C THR A 189 -1.21 15.87 17.84
N SER A 190 -1.58 16.67 16.83
CA SER A 190 -2.40 17.87 17.04
C SER A 190 -3.85 17.57 17.48
N ARG A 191 -4.38 16.39 17.14
CA ARG A 191 -5.70 15.91 17.61
C ARG A 191 -5.66 15.36 19.03
N ILE A 192 -4.60 14.62 19.39
CA ILE A 192 -4.47 13.99 20.72
C ILE A 192 -3.98 14.97 21.78
N LEU A 193 -3.13 15.94 21.41
CA LEU A 193 -2.56 16.94 22.31
C LEU A 193 -2.93 18.39 21.92
N PRO A 194 -4.23 18.73 21.75
CA PRO A 194 -4.64 20.01 21.16
C PRO A 194 -4.23 21.22 22.03
N GLU A 195 -4.37 21.11 23.35
CA GLU A 195 -3.99 22.17 24.29
C GLU A 195 -2.49 22.45 24.31
N ILE A 196 -1.68 21.38 24.27
CA ILE A 196 -0.21 21.50 24.26
C ILE A 196 0.24 22.05 22.91
N TYR A 197 -0.29 21.52 21.81
CA TYR A 197 0.04 21.93 20.46
C TYR A 197 -0.22 23.44 20.24
N SER A 198 -1.37 23.93 20.70
CA SER A 198 -1.75 25.36 20.60
C SER A 198 -0.85 26.27 21.44
N LYS A 199 -0.47 25.88 22.66
CA LYS A 199 0.41 26.67 23.55
C LYS A 199 1.87 26.74 23.08
N MET A 200 2.29 25.79 22.26
CA MET A 200 3.68 25.66 21.81
C MET A 200 4.01 26.44 20.55
N ASN A 201 3.04 27.12 19.91
CA ASN A 201 3.25 27.92 18.69
C ASN A 201 3.96 27.13 17.56
N VAL A 202 3.49 25.93 17.28
CA VAL A 202 4.10 25.03 16.28
C VAL A 202 3.77 25.50 14.86
N LYS A 203 4.79 25.67 14.00
CA LYS A 203 4.61 26.01 12.58
C LYS A 203 3.78 24.97 11.83
N ARG A 204 2.82 25.42 11.02
CA ARG A 204 1.95 24.54 10.22
C ARG A 204 2.66 24.02 8.96
N LEU A 205 2.36 22.78 8.58
CA LEU A 205 2.90 22.15 7.36
C LEU A 205 2.10 22.50 6.09
N SER A 206 0.89 23.07 6.23
CA SER A 206 -0.05 23.29 5.12
C SER A 206 0.50 24.19 4.01
N GLY A 207 1.31 25.20 4.36
CA GLY A 207 1.95 26.08 3.38
C GLY A 207 2.89 25.32 2.44
N PHE A 208 3.73 24.45 3.00
CA PHE A 208 4.63 23.60 2.22
C PHE A 208 3.86 22.69 1.25
N PHE A 209 2.79 22.03 1.69
CA PHE A 209 2.02 21.14 0.82
C PHE A 209 1.23 21.87 -0.28
N LYS A 210 0.82 23.11 -0.02
CA LYS A 210 0.23 23.99 -1.05
C LYS A 210 1.25 24.32 -2.13
N GLU A 211 2.47 24.67 -1.74
CA GLU A 211 3.58 24.90 -2.68
C GLU A 211 4.00 23.62 -3.39
N PHE A 212 3.96 22.47 -2.71
CA PHE A 212 4.26 21.16 -3.33
C PHE A 212 3.27 20.83 -4.44
N ASN A 213 1.97 21.02 -4.19
CA ASN A 213 0.94 20.85 -5.20
C ASN A 213 1.13 21.82 -6.38
N GLN A 214 1.45 23.07 -6.08
CA GLN A 214 1.71 24.08 -7.11
C GLN A 214 2.93 23.72 -7.97
N MET A 215 4.03 23.24 -7.37
CA MET A 215 5.21 22.75 -8.09
C MET A 215 4.88 21.59 -9.03
N LEU A 216 4.00 20.66 -8.64
CA LEU A 216 3.56 19.57 -9.52
C LEU A 216 2.74 20.08 -10.71
N VAL A 217 1.89 21.09 -10.50
CA VAL A 217 1.12 21.73 -11.58
C VAL A 217 2.04 22.47 -12.54
N ASP A 218 2.99 23.24 -12.00
CA ASP A 218 3.93 24.05 -12.80
C ASP A 218 4.95 23.19 -13.55
N ALA A 219 5.14 21.93 -13.14
CA ALA A 219 6.01 20.99 -13.83
C ALA A 219 5.46 20.52 -15.20
N SER A 220 4.18 20.77 -15.52
CA SER A 220 3.59 20.34 -16.79
C SER A 220 4.34 20.91 -18.00
N PRO A 221 4.80 20.09 -18.97
CA PRO A 221 5.47 20.59 -20.18
C PRO A 221 4.59 21.52 -21.00
N ILE A 222 3.27 21.28 -20.98
CA ILE A 222 2.26 22.13 -21.61
C ILE A 222 1.62 22.96 -20.50
N LYS A 223 1.74 24.29 -20.57
CA LYS A 223 1.08 25.22 -19.63
C LYS A 223 -0.44 25.19 -19.84
N LYS A 224 -1.11 24.26 -19.16
CA LYS A 224 -2.57 24.17 -19.10
C LYS A 224 -3.06 24.36 -17.67
N ASP A 225 -4.28 24.86 -17.53
CA ASP A 225 -4.85 25.17 -16.22
C ASP A 225 -4.99 23.93 -15.31
N ASN A 226 -5.23 22.75 -15.90
CA ASN A 226 -5.43 21.49 -15.19
C ASN A 226 -4.62 20.34 -15.83
N PRO A 227 -3.34 20.16 -15.45
CA PRO A 227 -2.56 19.02 -15.93
C PRO A 227 -3.02 17.69 -15.32
N ASN A 228 -2.90 16.63 -16.10
CA ASN A 228 -3.13 15.26 -15.67
C ASN A 228 -1.86 14.77 -14.96
N ILE A 229 -1.92 14.80 -13.63
CA ILE A 229 -0.84 14.40 -12.74
C ILE A 229 -1.18 13.05 -12.13
N VAL A 230 -0.19 12.14 -12.11
CA VAL A 230 -0.31 10.81 -11.48
C VAL A 230 0.84 10.55 -10.53
N ILE A 231 0.63 9.67 -9.55
CA ILE A 231 1.67 9.16 -8.65
C ILE A 231 2.00 7.74 -9.07
N LEU A 232 3.21 7.52 -9.62
CA LEU A 232 3.69 6.20 -10.03
C LEU A 232 4.26 5.47 -8.82
N THR A 233 3.63 4.37 -8.42
CA THR A 233 4.00 3.54 -7.27
C THR A 233 4.49 2.14 -7.69
N PRO A 234 5.47 1.56 -6.99
CA PRO A 234 5.86 0.15 -7.17
C PRO A 234 4.80 -0.85 -6.66
N GLY A 235 3.75 -0.38 -5.96
CA GLY A 235 2.65 -1.23 -5.48
C GLY A 235 2.69 -1.56 -3.98
N SER A 236 1.74 -2.37 -3.54
CA SER A 236 1.41 -2.62 -2.13
C SER A 236 2.50 -3.31 -1.31
N HIS A 237 3.46 -3.97 -1.96
CA HIS A 237 4.57 -4.66 -1.32
C HIS A 237 5.73 -3.73 -0.95
N ASN A 238 5.71 -2.48 -1.39
CA ASN A 238 6.76 -1.52 -1.06
C ASN A 238 6.65 -0.99 0.38
N GLU A 239 7.79 -0.72 1.01
CA GLU A 239 7.86 -0.27 2.41
C GLU A 239 7.08 1.02 2.71
N THR A 240 7.01 1.93 1.75
CA THR A 240 6.39 3.25 1.90
C THR A 240 5.08 3.39 1.11
N TYR A 241 4.44 2.27 0.74
CA TYR A 241 3.19 2.29 -0.01
C TYR A 241 2.08 3.11 0.67
N PHE A 242 2.01 3.05 2.02
CA PHE A 242 1.08 3.88 2.79
C PHE A 242 1.21 5.37 2.42
N GLU A 243 2.44 5.90 2.37
CA GLU A 243 2.68 7.30 2.04
C GLU A 243 2.24 7.63 0.61
N HIS A 244 2.45 6.72 -0.34
CA HIS A 244 2.05 6.94 -1.74
C HIS A 244 0.52 7.04 -1.85
N ALA A 245 -0.20 6.12 -1.19
CA ALA A 245 -1.66 6.14 -1.13
C ALA A 245 -2.19 7.37 -0.38
N TYR A 246 -1.56 7.73 0.74
CA TYR A 246 -1.93 8.90 1.53
C TYR A 246 -1.76 10.20 0.74
N LEU A 247 -0.63 10.39 0.06
CA LEU A 247 -0.39 11.56 -0.79
C LEU A 247 -1.32 11.59 -2.01
N SER A 248 -1.67 10.44 -2.58
CA SER A 248 -2.67 10.35 -3.66
C SER A 248 -4.03 10.87 -3.19
N SER A 249 -4.54 10.39 -2.05
CA SER A 249 -5.81 10.84 -1.50
C SER A 249 -5.75 12.30 -1.04
N PHE A 250 -4.61 12.73 -0.47
CA PHE A 250 -4.42 14.08 0.04
C PHE A 250 -4.33 15.13 -1.09
N LEU A 251 -3.61 14.84 -2.18
CA LEU A 251 -3.45 15.75 -3.34
C LEU A 251 -4.57 15.61 -4.38
N GLY A 252 -5.30 14.49 -4.39
CA GLY A 252 -6.35 14.20 -5.36
C GLY A 252 -5.83 13.70 -6.72
N TYR A 253 -4.63 13.12 -6.76
CA TYR A 253 -4.04 12.54 -7.98
C TYR A 253 -4.19 11.02 -8.01
N ALA A 254 -4.34 10.45 -9.21
CA ALA A 254 -4.46 9.00 -9.37
C ALA A 254 -3.16 8.29 -8.95
N LEU A 255 -3.30 7.25 -8.14
CA LEU A 255 -2.23 6.32 -7.80
C LEU A 255 -2.19 5.23 -8.89
N VAL A 256 -1.06 5.11 -9.60
CA VAL A 256 -0.91 4.22 -10.75
C VAL A 256 0.33 3.36 -10.61
N GLN A 257 0.28 2.13 -11.12
CA GLN A 257 1.45 1.26 -11.28
C GLN A 257 1.96 1.28 -12.73
N GLY A 258 3.13 0.71 -13.00
CA GLY A 258 3.70 0.66 -14.36
C GLY A 258 2.75 0.06 -15.39
N ASN A 259 1.99 -0.97 -14.99
CA ASN A 259 0.98 -1.63 -15.82
C ASN A 259 -0.30 -0.81 -16.03
N ASP A 260 -0.52 0.31 -15.36
CA ASP A 260 -1.61 1.25 -15.66
C ASP A 260 -1.22 2.22 -16.78
N LEU A 261 0.07 2.36 -17.06
CA LEU A 261 0.60 3.29 -18.04
C LEU A 261 1.03 2.57 -19.32
N VAL A 262 0.99 3.29 -20.43
CA VAL A 262 1.48 2.81 -21.73
C VAL A 262 2.03 3.97 -22.53
N VAL A 263 3.16 3.76 -23.21
CA VAL A 263 3.71 4.71 -24.17
C VAL A 263 3.13 4.42 -25.55
N ARG A 264 2.60 5.45 -26.19
CA ARG A 264 2.04 5.37 -27.54
C ARG A 264 2.16 6.71 -28.26
N ASP A 265 2.59 6.67 -29.52
CA ASP A 265 2.73 7.84 -30.39
C ASP A 265 3.59 8.96 -29.78
N GLY A 266 4.60 8.58 -28.98
CA GLY A 266 5.51 9.51 -28.31
C GLY A 266 4.93 10.19 -27.07
N PHE A 267 3.80 9.72 -26.53
CA PHE A 267 3.17 10.22 -25.30
C PHE A 267 2.95 9.09 -24.30
N VAL A 268 2.86 9.43 -23.00
CA VAL A 268 2.43 8.48 -21.94
C VAL A 268 0.94 8.62 -21.74
N TRP A 269 0.27 7.47 -21.67
CA TRP A 269 -1.16 7.36 -21.47
C TRP A 269 -1.45 6.48 -20.26
N MET A 270 -2.42 6.89 -19.44
CA MET A 270 -3.03 6.04 -18.44
C MET A 270 -4.18 5.26 -19.07
N LYS A 271 -4.20 3.95 -18.84
CA LYS A 271 -5.31 3.05 -19.15
C LYS A 271 -6.43 3.33 -18.17
N SER A 272 -7.52 3.93 -18.65
CA SER A 272 -8.73 4.14 -17.88
C SER A 272 -9.89 3.28 -18.40
N LEU A 273 -10.97 3.21 -17.63
CA LEU A 273 -12.18 2.49 -18.04
C LEU A 273 -12.78 2.96 -19.37
N LYS A 274 -12.69 4.26 -19.70
CA LYS A 274 -13.19 4.78 -20.99
C LYS A 274 -12.18 4.60 -22.12
N GLY A 275 -10.89 4.62 -21.81
CA GLY A 275 -9.82 4.52 -22.81
C GLY A 275 -8.52 5.15 -22.32
N LEU A 276 -7.70 5.62 -23.25
CA LEU A 276 -6.41 6.21 -22.92
C LEU A 276 -6.57 7.69 -22.53
N LYS A 277 -6.01 8.06 -21.37
CA LYS A 277 -5.93 9.45 -20.89
C LYS A 277 -4.47 9.89 -20.86
N GLN A 278 -4.12 10.92 -21.61
CA GLN A 278 -2.75 11.43 -21.69
C GLN A 278 -2.30 11.99 -20.34
N ILE A 279 -1.07 11.65 -19.93
CA ILE A 279 -0.44 12.11 -18.69
C ILE A 279 0.61 13.17 -19.00
N ASP A 280 0.64 14.24 -18.19
CA ASP A 280 1.60 15.34 -18.38
C ASP A 280 2.71 15.34 -17.33
N VAL A 281 2.40 14.91 -16.10
CA VAL A 281 3.35 14.88 -14.98
C VAL A 281 3.22 13.58 -14.20
N ILE A 282 4.36 12.97 -13.90
CA ILE A 282 4.47 11.76 -13.08
C ILE A 282 5.28 12.10 -11.83
N LEU A 283 4.63 12.08 -10.66
CA LEU A 283 5.33 12.02 -9.38
C LEU A 283 5.81 10.57 -9.18
N ARG A 284 7.10 10.34 -9.37
CA ARG A 284 7.69 9.01 -9.38
C ARG A 284 8.09 8.57 -7.97
N ARG A 285 7.64 7.38 -7.58
CA ARG A 285 8.02 6.68 -6.34
C ARG A 285 8.73 5.34 -6.60
N VAL A 286 9.15 5.12 -7.83
CA VAL A 286 9.89 3.94 -8.32
C VAL A 286 11.34 4.34 -8.53
N ASP A 287 12.30 3.51 -8.14
CA ASP A 287 13.74 3.77 -8.30
C ASP A 287 14.15 3.92 -9.78
N ASP A 288 15.20 4.68 -10.03
CA ASP A 288 15.67 5.13 -11.34
C ASP A 288 15.80 3.97 -12.33
N ALA A 289 16.57 2.94 -11.97
CA ALA A 289 16.87 1.80 -12.83
C ALA A 289 15.60 1.01 -13.23
N PHE A 290 14.56 1.03 -12.41
CA PHE A 290 13.33 0.28 -12.64
C PHE A 290 12.31 1.05 -13.49
N THR A 291 12.59 2.30 -13.84
CA THR A 291 11.61 3.23 -14.42
C THR A 291 11.26 2.94 -15.88
N ASP A 292 12.21 2.45 -16.68
CA ASP A 292 11.98 2.09 -18.09
C ASP A 292 12.69 0.78 -18.45
N PRO A 293 11.96 -0.34 -18.62
CA PRO A 293 12.57 -1.62 -18.94
C PRO A 293 13.15 -1.71 -20.35
N LEU A 294 12.83 -0.80 -21.29
CA LEU A 294 13.41 -0.83 -22.63
C LEU A 294 14.85 -0.32 -22.68
N GLU A 295 15.19 0.63 -21.81
CA GLU A 295 16.48 1.32 -21.85
C GLU A 295 17.34 1.11 -20.60
N LEU A 296 16.73 0.77 -19.47
CA LEU A 296 17.41 0.65 -18.17
C LEU A 296 17.50 -0.81 -17.73
N ARG A 297 16.52 -1.30 -16.95
CA ARG A 297 16.51 -2.64 -16.39
C ARG A 297 15.43 -3.51 -17.04
N GLU A 298 15.84 -4.43 -17.90
CA GLU A 298 14.96 -5.26 -18.73
C GLU A 298 13.99 -6.17 -17.97
N ASP A 299 14.37 -6.65 -16.78
CA ASP A 299 13.53 -7.48 -15.90
C ASP A 299 12.62 -6.65 -14.98
N SER A 300 12.60 -5.32 -15.12
CA SER A 300 11.71 -4.47 -14.33
C SER A 300 10.25 -4.63 -14.74
N GLN A 301 9.40 -4.91 -13.75
CA GLN A 301 7.93 -4.90 -13.89
C GLN A 301 7.28 -3.65 -13.29
N LEU A 302 8.09 -2.71 -12.75
CA LEU A 302 7.59 -1.55 -12.00
C LEU A 302 7.44 -0.29 -12.87
N GLY A 303 8.25 -0.19 -13.92
CA GLY A 303 8.33 0.96 -14.80
C GLY A 303 7.36 0.94 -15.98
N VAL A 304 7.59 1.83 -16.93
CA VAL A 304 6.80 1.95 -18.16
C VAL A 304 7.75 1.88 -19.36
N ALA A 305 7.53 0.88 -20.22
CA ALA A 305 8.35 0.67 -21.40
C ALA A 305 8.32 1.91 -22.33
N GLY A 306 9.48 2.48 -22.62
CA GLY A 306 9.66 3.63 -23.53
C GLY A 306 9.43 4.99 -22.87
N LEU A 307 9.31 5.03 -21.53
CA LEU A 307 9.09 6.26 -20.79
C LEU A 307 10.20 7.29 -21.01
N LEU A 308 11.46 6.83 -21.08
CA LEU A 308 12.61 7.73 -21.21
C LEU A 308 12.63 8.43 -22.57
N ASP A 309 12.17 7.78 -23.65
CA ASP A 309 11.96 8.42 -24.96
C ASP A 309 10.92 9.55 -24.89
N VAL A 310 9.81 9.35 -24.17
CA VAL A 310 8.78 10.39 -24.00
C VAL A 310 9.32 11.60 -23.22
N VAL A 311 10.15 11.34 -22.21
CA VAL A 311 10.84 12.40 -21.45
C VAL A 311 11.78 13.19 -22.36
N ARG A 312 12.57 12.53 -23.21
CA ARG A 312 13.46 13.21 -24.19
C ARG A 312 12.70 14.10 -25.17
N ARG A 313 11.48 13.68 -25.56
CA ARG A 313 10.58 14.47 -26.40
C ARG A 313 9.91 15.63 -25.67
N LYS A 314 10.11 15.77 -24.35
CA LYS A 314 9.46 16.77 -23.49
C LYS A 314 7.92 16.67 -23.49
N ASN A 315 7.40 15.47 -23.73
CA ASN A 315 5.97 15.19 -23.76
C ASN A 315 5.40 14.81 -22.39
N VAL A 316 6.27 14.54 -21.40
CA VAL A 316 5.92 14.27 -20.01
C VAL A 316 7.04 14.78 -19.08
N SER A 317 6.69 15.27 -17.90
CA SER A 317 7.64 15.59 -16.83
C SER A 317 7.64 14.49 -15.76
N ILE A 318 8.83 14.08 -15.30
CA ILE A 318 8.99 13.12 -14.20
C ILE A 318 9.62 13.83 -13.00
N ILE A 319 8.98 13.71 -11.84
CA ILE A 319 9.42 14.33 -10.59
C ILE A 319 9.80 13.24 -9.59
N ASN A 320 11.06 13.09 -9.18
CA ASN A 320 12.28 13.69 -9.73
C ASN A 320 12.72 13.01 -11.06
N PRO A 321 13.53 13.69 -11.88
CA PRO A 321 14.03 13.13 -13.13
C PRO A 321 14.77 11.81 -12.92
N VAL A 322 14.69 10.93 -13.92
CA VAL A 322 15.40 9.65 -13.88
C VAL A 322 16.91 9.90 -13.91
N GLY A 323 17.62 9.23 -13.02
CA GLY A 323 19.06 9.36 -12.82
C GLY A 323 19.44 10.30 -11.69
N SER A 324 18.49 10.94 -11.00
CA SER A 324 18.76 11.81 -9.86
C SER A 324 19.32 11.08 -8.64
N GLY A 325 19.15 9.75 -8.53
CA GLY A 325 19.68 8.96 -7.43
C GLY A 325 21.22 8.95 -7.33
N VAL A 326 21.92 9.26 -8.42
CA VAL A 326 23.39 9.33 -8.42
C VAL A 326 23.95 10.42 -7.50
N ILE A 327 23.18 11.45 -7.16
CA ILE A 327 23.65 12.52 -6.26
C ILE A 327 23.42 12.18 -4.78
N GLU A 328 22.80 11.03 -4.46
CA GLU A 328 22.81 10.45 -3.10
C GLU A 328 24.17 9.79 -2.76
N ASN A 329 25.15 9.89 -3.66
CA ASN A 329 26.45 9.26 -3.60
C ASN A 329 27.32 9.81 -2.44
N PRO A 330 27.61 9.00 -1.41
CA PRO A 330 28.48 9.38 -0.30
C PRO A 330 29.91 9.76 -0.71
N GLY A 331 30.39 9.28 -1.86
CA GLY A 331 31.68 9.63 -2.45
C GLY A 331 31.76 11.08 -2.93
N LEU A 332 30.63 11.80 -3.07
CA LEU A 332 30.64 13.24 -3.35
C LEU A 332 30.96 14.08 -2.12
N ILE A 333 30.68 13.56 -0.92
CA ILE A 333 30.76 14.32 0.34
C ILE A 333 32.14 15.00 0.52
N PRO A 334 33.29 14.31 0.34
CA PRO A 334 34.61 14.94 0.49
C PRO A 334 34.83 16.16 -0.42
N PHE A 335 34.16 16.19 -1.58
CA PHE A 335 34.33 17.23 -2.60
C PHE A 335 33.29 18.35 -2.49
N MET A 336 32.22 18.19 -1.70
CA MET A 336 31.14 19.17 -1.58
C MET A 336 31.60 20.61 -1.27
N PRO A 337 32.59 20.86 -0.39
CA PRO A 337 33.10 22.22 -0.18
C PRO A 337 33.71 22.84 -1.45
N ALA A 338 34.48 22.06 -2.22
CA ALA A 338 35.06 22.53 -3.48
C ALA A 338 34.00 22.76 -4.55
N ILE A 339 33.01 21.87 -4.63
CA ILE A 339 31.84 21.99 -5.52
C ILE A 339 31.05 23.27 -5.17
N ALA A 340 30.82 23.57 -3.89
CA ALA A 340 30.11 24.78 -3.44
C ALA A 340 30.84 26.06 -3.88
N ARG A 341 32.15 26.15 -3.66
CA ARG A 341 32.94 27.30 -4.10
C ARG A 341 32.97 27.44 -5.62
N TYR A 342 33.04 26.32 -6.34
CA TYR A 342 33.09 26.34 -7.80
C TYR A 342 31.74 26.75 -8.42
N LEU A 343 30.62 26.22 -7.95
CA LEU A 343 29.30 26.44 -8.54
C LEU A 343 28.53 27.63 -7.98
N LEU A 344 28.71 27.95 -6.69
CA LEU A 344 27.98 29.00 -5.99
C LEU A 344 28.87 30.16 -5.52
N ASN A 345 30.19 30.00 -5.52
CA ASN A 345 31.13 30.95 -4.91
C ASN A 345 30.82 31.20 -3.41
N GLU A 346 30.38 30.15 -2.72
CA GLU A 346 29.99 30.17 -1.30
C GLU A 346 30.59 28.95 -0.57
N ASP A 347 30.79 29.07 0.74
CA ASP A 347 31.03 27.92 1.61
C ASP A 347 29.70 27.27 2.05
N LEU A 348 29.75 25.99 2.42
CA LEU A 348 28.58 25.26 2.89
C LEU A 348 28.09 25.85 4.23
N ILE A 349 26.81 26.22 4.29
CA ILE A 349 26.16 26.72 5.51
C ILE A 349 25.99 25.60 6.54
N LEU A 350 25.52 24.42 6.08
CA LEU A 350 25.35 23.27 6.95
C LEU A 350 26.62 22.41 6.98
N PRO A 351 27.09 22.02 8.17
CA PRO A 351 28.22 21.11 8.30
C PRO A 351 27.83 19.70 7.82
N GLN A 352 28.85 18.93 7.46
CA GLN A 352 28.73 17.56 6.97
C GLN A 352 29.83 16.70 7.58
N ILE A 353 29.60 15.39 7.64
CA ILE A 353 30.51 14.44 8.29
C ILE A 353 31.86 14.41 7.55
N ALA A 354 32.96 14.48 8.30
CA ALA A 354 34.30 14.29 7.75
C ALA A 354 34.37 12.94 7.02
N SER A 355 34.74 12.99 5.74
CA SER A 355 34.64 11.85 4.84
C SER A 355 35.90 11.75 3.99
N TRP A 356 36.36 10.52 3.74
CA TRP A 356 37.56 10.19 2.97
C TRP A 356 37.20 9.19 1.87
N TRP A 357 37.30 9.62 0.61
CA TRP A 357 37.03 8.73 -0.52
C TRP A 357 38.28 7.90 -0.82
N CYS A 358 38.14 6.58 -0.78
CA CYS A 358 39.28 5.66 -0.89
C CYS A 358 39.88 5.59 -2.29
N GLY A 359 39.27 6.24 -3.30
CA GLY A 359 39.85 6.35 -4.64
C GLY A 359 41.12 7.21 -4.69
N GLN A 360 41.32 8.11 -3.73
CA GLN A 360 42.58 8.85 -3.59
C GLN A 360 43.54 8.11 -2.67
N GLU A 361 44.82 8.07 -3.04
CA GLU A 361 45.82 7.24 -2.36
C GLU A 361 46.07 7.66 -0.90
N GLN A 362 46.12 8.95 -0.60
CA GLN A 362 46.38 9.45 0.76
C GLN A 362 45.22 9.10 1.69
N GLU A 363 43.99 9.34 1.22
CA GLU A 363 42.73 9.06 1.89
C GLU A 363 42.58 7.54 2.11
N ARG A 364 42.86 6.72 1.09
CA ARG A 364 42.87 5.26 1.20
C ARG A 364 43.81 4.79 2.30
N ASN A 365 45.05 5.28 2.30
CA ASN A 365 46.06 4.86 3.28
C ASN A 365 45.64 5.26 4.70
N PHE A 366 45.06 6.45 4.88
CA PHE A 366 44.46 6.86 6.15
C PHE A 366 43.34 5.90 6.59
N VAL A 367 42.41 5.57 5.68
CA VAL A 367 41.30 4.66 5.99
C VAL A 367 41.78 3.28 6.38
N LEU A 368 42.68 2.68 5.59
CA LEU A 368 43.22 1.34 5.85
C LEU A 368 43.96 1.24 7.20
N ASN A 369 44.60 2.33 7.64
CA ASN A 369 45.29 2.40 8.92
C ASN A 369 44.35 2.63 10.11
N ASN A 370 43.11 3.10 9.88
CA ASN A 370 42.16 3.51 10.93
C ASN A 370 40.80 2.80 10.81
N LEU A 371 40.70 1.66 10.11
CA LEU A 371 39.43 0.98 9.82
C LEU A 371 38.54 0.77 11.04
N SER A 372 39.11 0.38 12.19
CA SER A 372 38.37 0.09 13.42
C SER A 372 37.70 1.32 14.05
N GLN A 373 38.08 2.53 13.65
CA GLN A 373 37.56 3.79 14.21
C GLN A 373 36.59 4.52 13.25
N LEU A 374 36.37 3.97 12.06
CA LEU A 374 35.63 4.63 10.99
C LEU A 374 34.32 3.90 10.66
N VAL A 375 33.43 4.63 9.98
CA VAL A 375 32.24 4.06 9.34
C VAL A 375 32.52 3.97 7.84
N ILE A 376 32.59 2.75 7.30
CA ILE A 376 32.91 2.50 5.90
C ILE A 376 31.63 2.26 5.13
N LYS A 377 31.45 2.98 4.03
CA LYS A 377 30.30 2.89 3.14
C LYS A 377 30.76 2.61 1.72
N ARG A 378 29.97 1.84 0.98
CA ARG A 378 30.07 1.86 -0.48
C ARG A 378 29.44 3.14 -1.02
N ILE A 379 29.99 3.65 -2.13
CA ILE A 379 29.45 4.82 -2.82
C ILE A 379 28.08 4.54 -3.45
N ASP A 380 27.83 3.29 -3.88
CA ASP A 380 26.55 2.84 -4.44
C ASP A 380 25.76 2.00 -3.42
N ARG A 381 24.42 2.07 -3.49
CA ARG A 381 23.49 1.45 -2.52
C ARG A 381 22.91 0.12 -2.98
N THR A 382 23.61 -0.64 -3.83
CA THR A 382 23.01 -1.82 -4.49
C THR A 382 22.59 -2.94 -3.54
N ASN A 383 23.17 -3.00 -2.33
CA ASN A 383 22.70 -3.86 -1.25
C ASN A 383 22.28 -2.96 -0.07
N ARG A 384 21.09 -3.19 0.48
CA ARG A 384 20.54 -2.43 1.62
C ARG A 384 21.45 -2.46 2.88
N GLU A 385 22.44 -3.36 2.92
CA GLU A 385 23.44 -3.49 3.97
C GLU A 385 24.87 -3.22 3.46
N SER A 386 25.19 -1.96 3.16
CA SER A 386 26.54 -1.55 2.69
C SER A 386 27.27 -0.58 3.63
N ILE A 387 26.88 -0.58 4.90
CA ILE A 387 27.51 0.25 5.94
C ILE A 387 28.23 -0.69 6.92
N HIS A 388 29.51 -0.47 7.12
CA HIS A 388 30.37 -1.19 8.07
C HIS A 388 30.77 -0.24 9.19
N PHE A 389 30.57 -0.67 10.43
CA PHE A 389 30.98 0.08 11.62
C PHE A 389 32.22 -0.63 12.15
N GLY A 390 33.41 -0.08 11.89
CA GLY A 390 34.67 -0.77 12.15
C GLY A 390 34.84 -1.22 13.60
N GLU A 391 34.27 -0.48 14.55
CA GLU A 391 34.36 -0.78 15.98
C GLU A 391 33.68 -2.08 16.40
N PHE A 392 32.65 -2.51 15.66
CA PHE A 392 31.88 -3.72 15.96
C PHE A 392 32.34 -4.94 15.15
N MET A 393 33.39 -4.78 14.34
CA MET A 393 33.89 -5.84 13.46
C MET A 393 35.03 -6.61 14.14
N THR A 394 35.05 -7.92 13.91
CA THR A 394 36.17 -8.77 14.36
C THR A 394 37.43 -8.48 13.53
N PRO A 395 38.63 -8.83 14.02
CA PRO A 395 39.87 -8.66 13.25
C PRO A 395 39.83 -9.35 11.87
N GLN A 396 39.17 -10.51 11.78
CA GLN A 396 38.99 -11.21 10.51
C GLN A 396 38.11 -10.41 9.54
N GLN A 397 36.97 -9.91 10.01
CA GLN A 397 36.06 -9.08 9.21
C GLN A 397 36.73 -7.78 8.74
N LEU A 398 37.56 -7.16 9.58
CA LEU A 398 38.33 -5.96 9.21
C LEU A 398 39.37 -6.27 8.12
N ASN A 399 40.05 -7.42 8.20
CA ASN A 399 41.00 -7.85 7.16
C ASN A 399 40.30 -8.15 5.82
N ASP A 400 39.12 -8.76 5.86
CA ASP A 400 38.34 -9.04 4.66
C ASP A 400 37.84 -7.74 4.01
N LEU A 401 37.34 -6.79 4.82
CA LEU A 401 36.98 -5.45 4.35
C LEU A 401 38.18 -4.70 3.76
N LYS A 402 39.37 -4.80 4.40
CA LYS A 402 40.61 -4.22 3.88
C LYS A 402 40.93 -4.73 2.49
N ARG A 403 40.91 -6.05 2.27
CA ARG A 403 41.15 -6.65 0.95
C ARG A 403 40.13 -6.17 -0.09
N GLU A 404 38.86 -6.04 0.32
CA GLU A 404 37.80 -5.54 -0.55
C GLU A 404 38.02 -4.09 -1.00
N ILE A 405 38.45 -3.22 -0.07
CA ILE A 405 38.82 -1.84 -0.36
C ILE A 405 40.04 -1.79 -1.26
N GLU A 406 41.07 -2.60 -1.02
CA GLU A 406 42.28 -2.64 -1.85
C GLU A 406 41.99 -3.08 -3.29
N LEU A 407 41.02 -3.98 -3.49
CA LEU A 407 40.61 -4.45 -4.82
C LEU A 407 39.84 -3.39 -5.63
N THR A 408 38.95 -2.63 -4.99
CA THR A 408 38.10 -1.63 -5.66
C THR A 408 37.98 -0.33 -4.87
N PRO A 409 39.09 0.40 -4.65
CA PRO A 409 39.16 1.51 -3.70
C PRO A 409 38.19 2.65 -4.02
N TYR A 410 38.03 2.96 -5.30
CA TYR A 410 37.11 4.00 -5.78
C TYR A 410 35.64 3.77 -5.41
N ARG A 411 35.26 2.56 -4.98
CA ARG A 411 33.88 2.24 -4.56
C ARG A 411 33.59 2.50 -3.09
N PHE A 412 34.58 2.93 -2.30
CA PHE A 412 34.45 3.10 -0.87
C PHE A 412 34.68 4.53 -0.42
N VAL A 413 33.93 4.94 0.59
CA VAL A 413 34.17 6.16 1.36
C VAL A 413 34.12 5.80 2.84
N ALA A 414 35.05 6.33 3.61
CA ALA A 414 35.00 6.24 5.07
C ALA A 414 34.51 7.57 5.64
N GLN A 415 33.83 7.50 6.77
CA GLN A 415 33.35 8.65 7.50
C GLN A 415 33.77 8.57 8.96
N GLU A 416 33.97 9.74 9.56
CA GLU A 416 34.22 9.84 10.99
C GLU A 416 33.02 9.31 11.77
N LYS A 417 33.28 8.60 12.86
CA LYS A 417 32.25 8.19 13.79
C LYS A 417 31.80 9.41 14.59
N ILE A 418 30.56 9.86 14.37
CA ILE A 418 29.95 10.93 15.17
C ILE A 418 28.91 10.33 16.11
N SER A 419 29.02 10.69 17.40
CA SER A 419 27.95 10.47 18.37
C SER A 419 26.91 11.57 18.21
N PHE A 420 25.77 11.19 17.64
CA PHE A 420 24.64 12.10 17.45
C PHE A 420 23.86 12.34 18.74
N SER A 421 23.03 13.39 18.74
CA SER A 421 22.20 13.71 19.90
C SER A 421 21.15 12.64 20.19
N THR A 422 20.78 12.59 21.46
CA THR A 422 19.68 11.78 21.97
C THR A 422 18.46 12.64 22.28
N ALA A 423 17.26 12.05 22.26
CA ALA A 423 16.04 12.71 22.73
C ALA A 423 15.20 11.77 23.62
N PRO A 424 14.32 12.33 24.47
CA PRO A 424 13.44 11.54 25.32
C PRO A 424 12.44 10.74 24.49
N ASN A 425 12.37 9.43 24.72
CA ASN A 425 11.45 8.53 24.04
C ASN A 425 10.70 7.65 25.04
N LEU A 426 9.38 7.66 25.00
CA LEU A 426 8.54 6.79 25.83
C LEU A 426 8.53 5.36 25.26
N VAL A 427 9.05 4.40 26.01
CA VAL A 427 9.10 2.97 25.65
C VAL A 427 8.72 2.13 26.86
N ASP A 428 7.75 1.22 26.67
CA ASP A 428 7.27 0.30 27.70
C ASP A 428 6.94 0.97 29.04
N GLY A 429 6.36 2.18 28.98
CA GLY A 429 6.01 2.96 30.17
C GLY A 429 7.18 3.68 30.84
N THR A 430 8.35 3.76 30.21
CA THR A 430 9.50 4.50 30.74
C THR A 430 10.05 5.47 29.71
N ILE A 431 10.59 6.61 30.14
CA ILE A 431 11.25 7.54 29.23
C ILE A 431 12.74 7.25 29.23
N GLU A 432 13.25 6.98 28.03
CA GLU A 432 14.65 6.64 27.79
C GLU A 432 15.28 7.63 26.81
N SER A 433 16.60 7.81 26.92
CA SER A 433 17.38 8.61 25.98
C SER A 433 17.76 7.77 24.76
N ARG A 434 17.38 8.21 23.56
CA ARG A 434 17.61 7.46 22.32
C ARG A 434 18.13 8.32 21.19
N ASN A 435 19.03 7.75 20.39
CA ASN A 435 19.57 8.38 19.19
C ASN A 435 18.45 8.65 18.17
N LEU A 436 18.56 9.78 17.48
CA LEU A 436 17.61 10.14 16.43
C LEU A 436 18.28 10.70 15.17
N VAL A 437 17.53 10.61 14.08
CA VAL A 437 17.81 11.29 12.81
C VAL A 437 16.52 11.92 12.33
N THR A 438 16.59 13.18 11.90
CA THR A 438 15.46 13.89 11.32
C THR A 438 15.63 13.96 9.81
N ARG A 439 14.55 13.77 9.05
CA ARG A 439 14.53 13.99 7.61
C ARG A 439 13.68 15.20 7.30
N THR A 440 14.29 16.20 6.71
CA THR A 440 13.63 17.43 6.27
C THR A 440 13.51 17.44 4.75
N PHE A 441 12.54 18.16 4.22
CA PHE A 441 12.20 18.15 2.79
C PHE A 441 12.25 19.55 2.20
N CYS A 442 12.78 19.65 0.99
CA CYS A 442 12.81 20.84 0.16
C CYS A 442 12.15 20.55 -1.17
N ILE A 443 11.39 21.51 -1.68
CA ILE A 443 10.76 21.46 -3.00
C ILE A 443 11.18 22.67 -3.81
N ALA A 444 11.30 22.51 -5.12
CA ALA A 444 11.52 23.61 -6.03
C ALA A 444 10.34 24.59 -5.97
N SER A 445 10.64 25.87 -6.07
CA SER A 445 9.67 26.97 -6.05
C SER A 445 10.18 28.08 -6.97
N ASN A 446 9.29 28.96 -7.42
CA ASN A 446 9.62 30.06 -8.35
C ASN A 446 10.76 30.97 -7.83
N ASN A 447 10.99 31.00 -6.52
CA ASN A 447 12.04 31.79 -5.86
C ASN A 447 13.16 30.92 -5.27
N GLY A 448 13.42 29.74 -5.84
CA GLY A 448 14.48 28.82 -5.40
C GLY A 448 13.93 27.53 -4.81
N TYR A 449 14.01 27.37 -3.49
CA TYR A 449 13.52 26.18 -2.78
C TYR A 449 12.68 26.59 -1.56
N SER A 450 11.62 25.83 -1.32
CA SER A 450 10.79 25.91 -0.13
C SER A 450 11.06 24.71 0.78
N VAL A 451 11.19 24.94 2.08
CA VAL A 451 11.57 23.90 3.05
C VAL A 451 10.39 23.63 3.97
N MET A 452 10.07 22.36 4.18
CA MET A 452 9.04 21.95 5.14
C MET A 452 9.46 22.36 6.55
N PRO A 453 8.66 23.16 7.30
CA PRO A 453 8.98 23.56 8.67
C PRO A 453 8.72 22.39 9.65
N GLY A 454 9.60 21.39 9.59
CA GLY A 454 9.50 20.10 10.26
C GLY A 454 10.02 18.99 9.36
N GLY A 455 9.51 17.78 9.58
CA GLY A 455 9.93 16.61 8.81
C GLY A 455 9.62 15.31 9.54
N LEU A 456 10.25 14.24 9.08
CA LEU A 456 10.13 12.91 9.68
C LEU A 456 11.26 12.68 10.69
N VAL A 457 10.94 12.53 11.97
CA VAL A 457 11.93 12.15 13.00
C VAL A 457 11.88 10.65 13.18
N ARG A 458 13.03 9.99 13.10
CA ARG A 458 13.18 8.55 13.39
C ARG A 458 14.10 8.36 14.58
N VAL A 459 13.74 7.43 15.44
CA VAL A 459 14.42 7.11 16.70
C VAL A 459 14.88 5.66 16.65
N ALA A 460 16.06 5.39 17.21
CA ALA A 460 16.60 4.03 17.26
C ALA A 460 15.69 3.07 18.06
N PRO A 461 15.59 1.79 17.64
CA PRO A 461 14.78 0.77 18.34
C PRO A 461 15.38 0.37 19.70
N ASP A 462 16.68 0.55 19.92
CA ASP A 462 17.38 0.23 21.18
C ASP A 462 18.29 1.39 21.59
N ARG A 463 18.63 1.47 22.89
CA ARG A 463 19.49 2.53 23.45
C ARG A 463 20.90 2.55 22.84
N GLU A 464 21.48 1.37 22.63
CA GLU A 464 22.86 1.20 22.14
C GLU A 464 22.96 1.24 20.61
N THR A 465 21.81 1.19 19.92
CA THR A 465 21.79 1.11 18.45
C THR A 465 22.05 2.50 17.85
N ILE A 466 23.18 2.63 17.15
CA ILE A 466 23.54 3.83 16.36
C ILE A 466 22.75 3.88 15.04
N ARG A 467 22.35 2.71 14.50
CA ARG A 467 21.61 2.61 13.24
C ARG A 467 20.12 2.89 13.42
N VAL A 468 19.69 4.09 13.05
CA VAL A 468 18.28 4.44 12.98
C VAL A 468 17.67 3.97 11.65
N SER A 469 16.77 2.98 11.69
CA SER A 469 16.01 2.52 10.52
C SER A 469 14.62 2.00 10.89
N ASN A 470 13.60 2.36 10.12
CA ASN A 470 12.23 1.88 10.30
C ASN A 470 12.10 0.38 9.98
N GLN A 471 12.94 -0.14 9.06
CA GLN A 471 13.01 -1.57 8.77
C GLN A 471 13.44 -2.41 9.99
N ARG A 472 14.06 -1.78 11.00
CA ARG A 472 14.47 -2.43 12.25
C ARG A 472 13.59 -2.06 13.44
N GLY A 473 12.41 -1.50 13.19
CA GLY A 473 11.42 -1.20 14.23
C GLY A 473 11.63 0.12 14.98
N GLY A 474 12.30 1.10 14.37
CA GLY A 474 12.43 2.44 14.95
C GLY A 474 11.08 3.15 15.17
N THR A 475 10.99 3.95 16.23
CA THR A 475 9.83 4.80 16.54
C THR A 475 9.93 6.15 15.83
N SER A 476 8.80 6.77 15.49
CA SER A 476 8.74 8.12 14.93
C SER A 476 8.41 9.17 16.00
N LYS A 477 8.78 10.43 15.76
CA LYS A 477 8.27 11.59 16.53
C LYS A 477 7.67 12.64 15.60
N ASP A 478 6.72 13.44 16.09
CA ASP A 478 6.33 14.67 15.40
C ASP A 478 7.46 15.72 15.59
N PHE A 479 7.78 16.42 14.52
CA PHE A 479 8.86 17.42 14.49
C PHE A 479 8.24 18.82 14.59
N TRP A 480 8.39 19.46 15.75
CA TRP A 480 7.89 20.81 16.01
C TRP A 480 8.96 21.87 15.81
N VAL A 481 8.76 22.73 14.81
CA VAL A 481 9.46 24.01 14.71
C VAL A 481 8.64 25.06 15.46
N LEU A 482 9.22 25.64 16.50
CA LEU A 482 8.54 26.53 17.44
C LEU A 482 8.77 28.00 17.06
N GLU A 483 7.69 28.78 16.91
CA GLU A 483 7.77 30.24 16.73
C GLU A 483 7.91 30.98 18.07
N ASP A 484 8.63 32.10 18.06
CA ASP A 484 8.77 32.95 19.24
C ASP A 484 7.48 33.74 19.57
N GLY A 485 6.54 33.84 18.62
CA GLY A 485 5.23 34.50 18.76
C GLY A 485 4.05 33.60 18.36
N PRO A 486 2.80 34.06 18.55
CA PRO A 486 1.62 33.30 18.12
C PRO A 486 1.62 33.14 16.60
N VAL A 487 1.42 31.90 16.14
CA VAL A 487 1.37 31.57 14.71
C VAL A 487 0.19 32.29 14.07
N LYS A 488 0.45 33.14 13.07
CA LYS A 488 -0.63 33.80 12.32
C LYS A 488 -1.52 32.73 11.69
N GLU A 489 -2.81 32.77 12.00
CA GLU A 489 -3.78 31.93 11.32
C GLU A 489 -3.92 32.42 9.88
N ASP A 490 -3.35 31.68 8.93
CA ASP A 490 -3.87 31.73 7.57
C ASP A 490 -5.28 31.13 7.60
N LEU A 491 -6.29 32.00 7.76
CA LEU A 491 -7.72 31.67 7.69
C LEU A 491 -8.13 31.13 6.31
N THR A 492 -7.20 31.04 5.35
CA THR A 492 -7.39 30.38 4.06
C THR A 492 -7.34 28.85 4.22
N ARG A 493 -8.35 28.28 4.89
CA ARG A 493 -8.69 26.84 4.77
C ARG A 493 -9.11 26.45 3.35
N HIS A 494 -9.23 27.42 2.46
CA HIS A 494 -9.44 27.20 1.04
C HIS A 494 -8.12 26.76 0.41
N TRP A 495 -7.99 25.44 0.19
CA TRP A 495 -7.31 24.96 -1.02
C TRP A 495 -7.73 25.87 -2.18
N GLN A 496 -6.76 26.41 -2.91
CA GLN A 496 -6.95 27.55 -3.83
C GLN A 496 -8.28 27.49 -4.58
N LYS A 497 -8.97 28.64 -4.67
CA LYS A 497 -9.96 28.88 -5.73
C LYS A 497 -9.25 28.82 -7.09
N ARG A 498 -9.02 27.63 -7.63
CA ARG A 498 -8.88 27.40 -9.07
C ARG A 498 -9.89 26.36 -9.51
N SER A 499 -10.36 26.56 -10.73
CA SER A 499 -11.46 25.87 -11.42
C SER A 499 -11.52 24.39 -11.06
N SER A 500 -12.73 23.92 -10.75
CA SER A 500 -13.12 22.50 -10.72
C SER A 500 -12.05 21.60 -11.34
N LEU A 501 -11.17 21.00 -10.51
CA LEU A 501 -10.63 19.69 -10.85
C LEU A 501 -11.88 18.90 -11.23
N ALA A 502 -12.10 18.67 -12.53
CA ALA A 502 -13.23 17.89 -12.97
C ALA A 502 -13.06 16.58 -12.23
N ALA A 503 -13.92 16.34 -11.23
CA ALA A 503 -13.82 15.18 -10.37
C ALA A 503 -13.61 14.00 -11.31
N SER A 504 -12.46 13.32 -11.14
CA SER A 504 -12.08 12.19 -12.00
C SER A 504 -13.27 11.23 -11.99
N GLY A 505 -14.03 11.23 -13.08
CA GLY A 505 -15.26 10.47 -13.15
C GLY A 505 -14.96 9.00 -13.35
N LEU A 506 -16.00 8.16 -13.39
CA LEU A 506 -15.85 6.72 -13.69
C LEU A 506 -15.06 6.47 -14.99
N ASN A 507 -15.12 7.40 -15.94
CA ASN A 507 -14.37 7.35 -17.19
C ASN A 507 -12.85 7.37 -17.01
N ASP A 508 -12.36 8.01 -15.97
CA ASP A 508 -10.94 8.29 -15.74
C ASP A 508 -10.34 7.37 -14.66
N LEU A 509 -11.11 6.38 -14.18
CA LEU A 509 -10.65 5.40 -13.21
C LEU A 509 -9.56 4.51 -13.83
N PRO A 510 -8.37 4.36 -13.21
CA PRO A 510 -7.31 3.48 -13.69
C PRO A 510 -7.77 2.03 -13.79
N SER A 511 -7.34 1.32 -14.83
CA SER A 511 -7.76 -0.07 -15.08
C SER A 511 -7.38 -1.03 -13.95
N LEU A 512 -6.21 -0.90 -13.33
CA LEU A 512 -5.85 -1.76 -12.20
C LEU A 512 -6.68 -1.45 -10.96
N THR A 513 -7.04 -0.19 -10.71
CA THR A 513 -7.96 0.18 -9.61
C THR A 513 -9.33 -0.45 -9.85
N ALA A 514 -9.83 -0.33 -11.08
CA ALA A 514 -11.08 -0.94 -11.53
C ALA A 514 -11.08 -2.47 -11.36
N GLU A 515 -10.01 -3.13 -11.79
CA GLU A 515 -9.83 -4.57 -11.66
C GLU A 515 -9.80 -5.01 -10.19
N ASN A 516 -9.05 -4.33 -9.34
CA ASN A 516 -8.97 -4.64 -7.91
C ASN A 516 -10.32 -4.45 -7.21
N LEU A 517 -11.13 -3.45 -7.57
CA LEU A 517 -12.50 -3.28 -7.06
C LEU A 517 -13.40 -4.44 -7.48
N TYR A 518 -13.34 -4.82 -8.75
CA TYR A 518 -14.09 -5.95 -9.29
C TYR A 518 -13.75 -7.25 -8.57
N TRP A 519 -12.45 -7.56 -8.42
CA TRP A 519 -11.99 -8.76 -7.73
C TRP A 519 -12.23 -8.71 -6.22
N ALA A 520 -12.09 -7.56 -5.56
CA ALA A 520 -12.47 -7.41 -4.15
C ALA A 520 -13.94 -7.79 -3.93
N GLY A 521 -14.84 -7.34 -4.81
CA GLY A 521 -16.25 -7.73 -4.80
C GLY A 521 -16.44 -9.24 -4.93
N ARG A 522 -15.74 -9.87 -5.89
CA ARG A 522 -15.78 -11.33 -6.07
C ARG A 522 -15.25 -12.08 -4.85
N TYR A 523 -14.08 -11.72 -4.32
CA TYR A 523 -13.50 -12.41 -3.17
C TYR A 523 -14.35 -12.26 -1.92
N VAL A 524 -14.94 -11.09 -1.66
CA VAL A 524 -15.89 -10.89 -0.56
C VAL A 524 -17.14 -11.77 -0.76
N GLY A 525 -17.72 -11.77 -1.96
CA GLY A 525 -18.87 -12.60 -2.31
C GLY A 525 -18.60 -14.09 -2.10
N ARG A 526 -17.48 -14.57 -2.64
CA ARG A 526 -17.03 -15.96 -2.53
C ARG A 526 -16.80 -16.37 -1.08
N THR A 527 -16.04 -15.57 -0.34
CA THR A 527 -15.74 -15.81 1.07
C THR A 527 -17.03 -15.89 1.89
N LEU A 528 -17.97 -14.97 1.68
CA LEU A 528 -19.23 -14.93 2.42
C LEU A 528 -20.12 -16.15 2.12
N VAL A 529 -20.28 -16.50 0.84
CA VAL A 529 -21.11 -17.64 0.43
C VAL A 529 -20.50 -18.96 0.93
N ASN A 530 -19.19 -19.12 0.78
CA ASN A 530 -18.47 -20.31 1.26
C ASN A 530 -18.51 -20.41 2.78
N ALA A 531 -18.27 -19.31 3.52
CA ALA A 531 -18.35 -19.31 4.98
C ALA A 531 -19.75 -19.69 5.49
N ARG A 532 -20.83 -19.19 4.85
CA ARG A 532 -22.20 -19.56 5.21
C ARG A 532 -22.50 -21.04 4.94
N PHE A 533 -22.03 -21.56 3.80
CA PHE A 533 -22.22 -22.96 3.45
C PHE A 533 -21.43 -23.89 4.36
N LEU A 534 -20.13 -23.62 4.56
CA LEU A 534 -19.27 -24.35 5.49
C LEU A 534 -19.84 -24.32 6.91
N ARG A 535 -20.32 -23.17 7.40
CA ARG A 535 -20.99 -23.08 8.71
C ARG A 535 -22.20 -24.02 8.80
N MET A 536 -23.01 -24.09 7.74
CA MET A 536 -24.17 -24.98 7.70
C MET A 536 -23.73 -26.46 7.72
N VAL A 537 -22.76 -26.85 6.89
CA VAL A 537 -22.23 -28.22 6.85
C VAL A 537 -21.61 -28.62 8.19
N MET A 538 -20.79 -27.75 8.80
CA MET A 538 -20.18 -27.98 10.11
C MET A 538 -21.24 -28.15 11.23
N ARG A 539 -22.37 -27.45 11.14
CA ARG A 539 -23.50 -27.68 12.07
C ARG A 539 -24.12 -29.06 11.88
N GLN A 540 -24.28 -29.52 10.64
CA GLN A 540 -24.79 -30.87 10.38
C GLN A 540 -23.81 -31.96 10.88
N MET A 541 -22.51 -31.75 10.68
CA MET A 541 -21.48 -32.64 11.23
C MET A 541 -21.56 -32.73 12.77
N ALA A 542 -21.72 -31.59 13.45
CA ALA A 542 -21.88 -31.56 14.92
C ALA A 542 -23.15 -32.30 15.39
N LEU A 543 -24.26 -32.18 14.66
CA LEU A 543 -25.50 -32.87 14.99
C LEU A 543 -25.38 -34.40 14.87
N VAL A 544 -24.68 -34.88 13.84
CA VAL A 544 -24.45 -36.32 13.62
C VAL A 544 -23.50 -36.88 14.69
N GLN A 545 -22.44 -36.16 15.06
CA GLN A 545 -21.55 -36.55 16.16
C GLN A 545 -22.29 -36.70 17.50
N ASN A 546 -23.24 -35.81 17.79
CA ASN A 546 -24.00 -35.87 19.04
C ASN A 546 -25.04 -37.01 19.10
N LYS A 547 -25.49 -37.52 17.94
CA LYS A 547 -26.53 -38.55 17.86
C LYS A 547 -25.99 -39.99 17.74
N ASN A 548 -24.66 -40.19 17.70
CA ASN A 548 -24.04 -41.48 17.37
C ASN A 548 -24.56 -42.10 16.05
N GLU A 549 -25.04 -41.27 15.13
CA GLU A 549 -25.42 -41.69 13.77
C GLU A 549 -24.14 -41.93 12.95
N LYS A 550 -24.17 -42.88 12.00
CA LYS A 550 -23.01 -43.11 11.12
C LYS A 550 -22.74 -41.83 10.31
N PRO A 551 -21.48 -41.35 10.24
CA PRO A 551 -21.11 -40.16 9.46
C PRO A 551 -21.38 -40.30 7.96
N ASP A 552 -21.65 -41.52 7.49
CA ASP A 552 -21.88 -41.89 6.10
C ASP A 552 -23.36 -41.76 5.65
N SER A 553 -24.10 -40.80 6.22
CA SER A 553 -25.46 -40.53 5.74
C SER A 553 -25.43 -39.95 4.32
N VAL A 554 -26.36 -40.37 3.46
CA VAL A 554 -26.49 -39.87 2.08
C VAL A 554 -26.52 -38.34 2.06
N LYS A 555 -27.20 -37.72 3.03
CA LYS A 555 -27.27 -36.25 3.21
C LYS A 555 -25.87 -35.63 3.35
N LEU A 556 -25.03 -36.17 4.23
CA LEU A 556 -23.66 -35.66 4.45
C LEU A 556 -22.77 -35.88 3.23
N GLN A 557 -22.86 -37.03 2.56
CA GLN A 557 -22.10 -37.27 1.32
C GLN A 557 -22.42 -36.22 0.23
N VAL A 558 -23.70 -35.89 0.05
CA VAL A 558 -24.14 -34.85 -0.89
C VAL A 558 -23.60 -33.49 -0.48
N LEU A 559 -23.69 -33.14 0.81
CA LEU A 559 -23.16 -31.87 1.33
C LEU A 559 -21.64 -31.76 1.15
N PHE A 560 -20.88 -32.82 1.41
CA PHE A 560 -19.44 -32.85 1.24
C PHE A 560 -19.02 -32.67 -0.22
N LYS A 561 -19.67 -33.37 -1.17
CA LYS A 561 -19.44 -33.14 -2.60
C LYS A 561 -19.76 -31.69 -3.00
N ALA A 562 -20.87 -31.15 -2.48
CA ALA A 562 -21.24 -29.76 -2.70
C ALA A 562 -20.21 -28.76 -2.13
N VAL A 563 -19.50 -29.08 -1.04
CA VAL A 563 -18.37 -28.27 -0.55
C VAL A 563 -17.29 -28.18 -1.61
N THR A 564 -16.89 -29.30 -2.21
CA THR A 564 -15.87 -29.32 -3.27
C THR A 564 -16.29 -28.53 -4.49
N HIS A 565 -17.54 -28.70 -4.96
CA HIS A 565 -18.04 -27.93 -6.11
C HIS A 565 -18.10 -26.42 -5.84
N LEU A 566 -18.56 -26.00 -4.65
CA LEU A 566 -18.68 -24.58 -4.30
C LEU A 566 -17.34 -23.89 -4.05
N THR A 567 -16.39 -24.61 -3.47
CA THR A 567 -15.05 -24.06 -3.19
C THR A 567 -14.09 -24.23 -4.35
N GLY A 568 -14.38 -25.10 -5.32
CA GLY A 568 -13.49 -25.41 -6.43
C GLY A 568 -12.26 -26.24 -6.02
N THR A 569 -12.30 -26.85 -4.83
CA THR A 569 -11.16 -27.53 -4.20
C THR A 569 -11.01 -28.99 -4.66
N TYR A 570 -11.00 -29.24 -5.96
CA TYR A 570 -10.84 -30.60 -6.51
C TYR A 570 -9.46 -31.20 -6.20
N PRO A 571 -9.32 -32.55 -6.09
CA PRO A 571 -10.39 -33.56 -6.22
C PRO A 571 -11.37 -33.60 -5.03
N GLY A 572 -10.93 -33.12 -3.86
CA GLY A 572 -11.73 -32.98 -2.64
C GLY A 572 -12.61 -34.19 -2.30
N PHE A 573 -13.89 -33.95 -1.99
CA PHE A 573 -14.91 -34.97 -1.74
C PHE A 573 -15.53 -35.56 -3.01
N ALA A 574 -15.21 -35.02 -4.19
CA ALA A 574 -15.81 -35.43 -5.46
C ALA A 574 -15.09 -36.63 -6.08
N GLU A 575 -13.75 -36.67 -5.96
CA GLU A 575 -12.89 -37.64 -6.64
C GLU A 575 -11.80 -38.19 -5.69
N LYS A 576 -11.08 -39.23 -6.12
CA LYS A 576 -9.95 -39.78 -5.36
C LYS A 576 -8.75 -38.83 -5.41
N GLY A 577 -8.06 -38.68 -4.28
CA GLY A 577 -6.82 -37.94 -4.18
C GLY A 577 -5.66 -38.61 -4.94
N PRO A 578 -4.52 -37.90 -5.10
CA PRO A 578 -3.30 -38.45 -5.70
C PRO A 578 -2.74 -39.68 -4.96
N ASP A 579 -3.06 -39.81 -3.67
CA ASP A 579 -2.73 -40.95 -2.80
C ASP A 579 -3.71 -42.13 -2.93
N GLY A 580 -4.71 -42.01 -3.81
CA GLY A 580 -5.73 -43.02 -4.10
C GLY A 580 -6.86 -43.11 -3.07
N LYS A 581 -6.85 -42.28 -2.02
CA LYS A 581 -7.86 -42.25 -0.95
C LYS A 581 -8.99 -41.28 -1.27
N MET A 582 -10.18 -41.53 -0.73
CA MET A 582 -11.28 -40.56 -0.78
C MET A 582 -11.26 -39.67 0.46
N ALA A 583 -11.49 -38.37 0.28
CA ALA A 583 -11.61 -37.43 1.40
C ALA A 583 -12.78 -37.77 2.36
N MET A 584 -13.73 -38.62 1.93
CA MET A 584 -14.79 -39.17 2.78
C MET A 584 -14.26 -40.05 3.92
N GLU A 585 -13.03 -40.57 3.83
CA GLU A 585 -12.40 -41.38 4.89
C GLU A 585 -12.07 -40.55 6.14
N ASP A 586 -11.69 -39.28 5.97
CA ASP A 586 -11.53 -38.30 7.05
C ASP A 586 -12.13 -36.93 6.66
N PRO A 587 -13.46 -36.78 6.79
CA PRO A 587 -14.12 -35.55 6.39
C PRO A 587 -13.69 -34.33 7.21
N MET A 588 -13.24 -34.53 8.45
CA MET A 588 -12.79 -33.41 9.29
C MET A 588 -11.46 -32.87 8.79
N GLN A 589 -10.51 -33.74 8.45
CA GLN A 589 -9.22 -33.33 7.89
C GLN A 589 -9.41 -32.55 6.58
N GLU A 590 -10.26 -33.04 5.68
CA GLU A 590 -10.54 -32.33 4.42
C GLU A 590 -11.24 -30.99 4.65
N MET A 591 -12.22 -30.93 5.56
CA MET A 591 -12.87 -29.66 5.93
C MET A 591 -11.87 -28.65 6.52
N LEU A 592 -10.89 -29.11 7.31
CA LEU A 592 -9.82 -28.24 7.81
C LEU A 592 -8.95 -27.72 6.67
N SER A 593 -8.58 -28.54 5.69
CA SER A 593 -7.84 -28.08 4.51
C SER A 593 -8.64 -27.04 3.72
N VAL A 594 -9.92 -27.30 3.44
CA VAL A 594 -10.80 -26.36 2.72
C VAL A 594 -10.99 -25.03 3.48
N ILE A 595 -10.86 -25.02 4.81
CA ILE A 595 -10.97 -23.81 5.62
C ILE A 595 -9.61 -23.09 5.76
N LEU A 596 -8.53 -23.79 6.09
CA LEU A 596 -7.28 -23.21 6.60
C LEU A 596 -6.13 -23.14 5.58
N ASP A 597 -6.16 -23.93 4.51
CA ASP A 597 -5.04 -24.04 3.58
C ASP A 597 -4.95 -22.82 2.64
N LYS A 598 -4.03 -21.90 2.90
CA LYS A 598 -3.84 -20.67 2.11
C LYS A 598 -3.31 -20.93 0.68
N ASP A 599 -2.65 -22.06 0.48
CA ASP A 599 -1.98 -22.40 -0.78
C ASP A 599 -2.90 -23.21 -1.69
N ARG A 600 -4.03 -23.73 -1.17
CA ARG A 600 -5.08 -24.41 -1.95
C ARG A 600 -6.06 -23.41 -2.57
N PRO A 601 -6.06 -23.22 -3.90
CA PRO A 601 -6.98 -22.30 -4.56
C PRO A 601 -8.43 -22.64 -4.24
N GLY A 602 -9.23 -21.61 -3.92
CA GLY A 602 -10.65 -21.75 -3.62
C GLY A 602 -10.99 -22.06 -2.15
N SER A 603 -10.00 -22.44 -1.32
CA SER A 603 -10.18 -22.56 0.13
C SER A 603 -10.61 -21.23 0.76
N LEU A 604 -11.16 -21.27 1.98
CA LEU A 604 -11.57 -20.06 2.68
C LEU A 604 -10.37 -19.16 3.02
N ALA A 605 -9.26 -19.75 3.48
CA ALA A 605 -8.00 -19.07 3.74
C ALA A 605 -7.47 -18.34 2.49
N HIS A 606 -7.40 -19.06 1.37
CA HIS A 606 -6.91 -18.52 0.10
C HIS A 606 -7.77 -17.33 -0.35
N ASN A 607 -9.09 -17.44 -0.27
CA ASN A 607 -9.99 -16.35 -0.63
C ASN A 607 -9.83 -15.12 0.27
N LEU A 608 -9.58 -15.31 1.57
CA LEU A 608 -9.29 -14.21 2.51
C LEU A 608 -7.95 -13.53 2.20
N THR A 609 -6.91 -14.30 1.83
CA THR A 609 -5.63 -13.75 1.37
C THR A 609 -5.80 -12.93 0.09
N MET A 610 -6.53 -13.46 -0.90
CA MET A 610 -6.76 -12.75 -2.17
C MET A 610 -7.65 -11.51 -2.01
N PHE A 611 -8.64 -11.58 -1.12
CA PHE A 611 -9.41 -10.41 -0.68
C PHE A 611 -8.47 -9.37 -0.08
N GLY A 612 -7.57 -9.77 0.83
CA GLY A 612 -6.56 -8.90 1.41
C GLY A 612 -5.69 -8.22 0.37
N ASN A 613 -5.09 -8.99 -0.54
CA ASN A 613 -4.22 -8.45 -1.60
C ASN A 613 -4.94 -7.41 -2.48
N SER A 614 -6.17 -7.72 -2.90
CA SER A 614 -6.99 -6.79 -3.70
C SER A 614 -7.33 -5.55 -2.89
N TYR A 615 -7.66 -5.71 -1.61
CA TYR A 615 -8.00 -4.61 -0.71
C TYR A 615 -6.81 -3.68 -0.45
N TYR A 616 -5.64 -4.19 -0.09
CA TYR A 616 -4.45 -3.36 0.12
C TYR A 616 -4.05 -2.56 -1.12
N SER A 617 -4.27 -3.11 -2.32
CA SER A 617 -3.89 -2.48 -3.59
C SER A 617 -4.68 -1.21 -3.92
N ILE A 618 -5.85 -1.00 -3.31
CA ILE A 618 -6.70 0.19 -3.53
C ILE A 618 -6.97 0.94 -2.22
N ARG A 619 -5.97 0.94 -1.33
CA ARG A 619 -5.99 1.60 -0.01
C ARG A 619 -6.47 3.06 -0.04
N ASN A 620 -6.13 3.80 -1.08
CA ASN A 620 -6.48 5.20 -1.25
C ASN A 620 -8.00 5.47 -1.35
N LEU A 621 -8.82 4.44 -1.63
CA LEU A 621 -10.27 4.53 -1.74
C LEU A 621 -11.01 4.22 -0.43
N TRP A 622 -10.34 3.66 0.57
CA TRP A 622 -11.00 3.16 1.77
C TRP A 622 -11.10 4.22 2.86
N SER A 623 -12.27 4.29 3.51
CA SER A 623 -12.42 5.07 4.73
C SER A 623 -11.73 4.39 5.92
N SER A 624 -11.50 5.15 7.00
CA SER A 624 -10.96 4.61 8.25
C SER A 624 -11.87 3.52 8.85
N ASP A 625 -13.19 3.66 8.74
CA ASP A 625 -14.14 2.64 9.23
C ASP A 625 -14.04 1.34 8.44
N MET A 626 -13.90 1.42 7.12
CA MET A 626 -13.67 0.25 6.28
C MET A 626 -12.38 -0.46 6.65
N TRP A 627 -11.32 0.33 6.88
CA TRP A 627 -10.03 -0.18 7.31
C TRP A 627 -10.13 -0.95 8.63
N ARG A 628 -10.78 -0.37 9.63
CA ARG A 628 -11.01 -1.02 10.93
C ARG A 628 -11.73 -2.35 10.77
N VAL A 629 -12.79 -2.41 9.96
CA VAL A 629 -13.52 -3.67 9.76
C VAL A 629 -12.64 -4.71 9.07
N PHE A 630 -11.86 -4.31 8.07
CA PHE A 630 -10.91 -5.18 7.40
C PHE A 630 -9.84 -5.73 8.34
N GLU A 631 -9.19 -4.88 9.13
CA GLU A 631 -8.22 -5.29 10.16
C GLU A 631 -8.82 -6.27 11.18
N ASN A 632 -10.07 -6.06 11.57
CA ASN A 632 -10.76 -7.00 12.46
C ASN A 632 -10.99 -8.37 11.78
N ILE A 633 -11.27 -8.42 10.47
CA ILE A 633 -11.35 -9.68 9.71
C ILE A 633 -10.00 -10.40 9.76
N GLN A 634 -8.91 -9.69 9.48
CA GLN A 634 -7.55 -10.24 9.51
C GLN A 634 -7.18 -10.74 10.91
N LYS A 635 -7.42 -9.96 11.96
CA LYS A 635 -7.15 -10.35 13.36
C LYS A 635 -7.95 -11.58 13.80
N ILE A 636 -9.23 -11.68 13.43
CA ILE A 636 -10.04 -12.88 13.71
C ILE A 636 -9.44 -14.11 13.02
N TRP A 637 -9.00 -13.96 11.77
CA TRP A 637 -8.42 -15.05 10.98
C TRP A 637 -7.06 -15.48 11.52
N GLN A 638 -6.14 -14.53 11.74
CA GLN A 638 -4.81 -14.79 12.27
C GLN A 638 -4.86 -15.46 13.65
N SER A 639 -5.72 -14.97 14.55
CA SER A 639 -5.93 -15.61 15.85
C SER A 639 -6.46 -17.04 15.74
N PHE A 640 -7.23 -17.34 14.69
CA PHE A 640 -7.69 -18.69 14.42
C PHE A 640 -6.56 -19.56 13.84
N GLU A 641 -5.76 -19.05 12.91
CA GLU A 641 -4.62 -19.74 12.31
C GLU A 641 -3.58 -20.15 13.36
N GLU A 642 -3.19 -19.22 14.24
CA GLU A 642 -2.20 -19.43 15.31
C GLU A 642 -2.71 -20.32 16.45
N GLY A 643 -4.03 -20.42 16.62
CA GLY A 643 -4.65 -21.21 17.68
C GLY A 643 -4.55 -22.73 17.47
N GLN A 644 -4.39 -23.49 18.55
CA GLN A 644 -4.34 -24.97 18.49
C GLN A 644 -5.73 -25.63 18.48
N ASP A 645 -6.78 -24.95 18.95
CA ASP A 645 -8.14 -25.49 19.03
C ASP A 645 -8.80 -25.58 17.65
N ARG A 646 -8.96 -26.81 17.15
CA ARG A 646 -9.62 -27.15 15.88
C ARG A 646 -11.00 -27.78 16.06
N SER A 647 -11.63 -27.60 17.23
CA SER A 647 -12.97 -28.11 17.48
C SER A 647 -14.04 -27.49 16.57
N ILE A 648 -15.10 -28.24 16.26
CA ILE A 648 -16.21 -27.76 15.43
C ILE A 648 -16.83 -26.47 16.02
N ASN A 649 -16.97 -26.40 17.35
CA ASN A 649 -17.51 -25.21 18.02
C ASN A 649 -16.65 -23.96 17.81
N LYS A 650 -15.32 -24.11 17.87
CA LYS A 650 -14.38 -23.02 17.59
C LYS A 650 -14.49 -22.56 16.13
N ILE A 651 -14.53 -23.49 15.18
CA ILE A 651 -14.71 -23.19 13.75
C ILE A 651 -16.03 -22.44 13.53
N LEU A 652 -17.14 -22.94 14.07
CA LEU A 652 -18.45 -22.28 13.96
C LEU A 652 -18.44 -20.87 14.54
N LYS A 653 -17.76 -20.65 15.67
CA LYS A 653 -17.61 -19.31 16.28
C LYS A 653 -16.86 -18.36 15.34
N VAL A 654 -15.74 -18.80 14.77
CA VAL A 654 -14.94 -18.00 13.82
C VAL A 654 -15.73 -17.69 12.56
N LEU A 655 -16.39 -18.69 11.95
CA LEU A 655 -17.22 -18.49 10.75
C LEU A 655 -18.35 -17.48 11.00
N ASN A 656 -19.01 -17.52 12.16
CA ASN A 656 -20.03 -16.53 12.51
C ASN A 656 -19.45 -15.11 12.64
N GLN A 657 -18.30 -14.97 13.29
CA GLN A 657 -17.64 -13.67 13.42
C GLN A 657 -17.22 -13.11 12.06
N LEU A 658 -16.62 -13.95 11.20
CA LEU A 658 -16.24 -13.57 9.83
C LEU A 658 -17.44 -13.14 9.00
N ILE A 659 -18.53 -13.91 9.00
CA ILE A 659 -19.77 -13.57 8.27
C ILE A 659 -20.28 -12.19 8.68
N THR A 660 -20.35 -11.91 9.99
CA THR A 660 -20.82 -10.61 10.49
C THR A 660 -19.90 -9.46 10.05
N ARG A 661 -18.58 -9.65 10.09
CA ARG A 661 -17.62 -8.62 9.66
C ARG A 661 -17.63 -8.40 8.15
N LEU A 662 -17.76 -9.45 7.34
CA LEU A 662 -17.90 -9.34 5.89
C LEU A 662 -19.17 -8.59 5.50
N ILE A 663 -20.30 -8.84 6.17
CA ILE A 663 -21.54 -8.09 5.93
C ILE A 663 -21.39 -6.62 6.31
N ALA A 664 -20.76 -6.33 7.47
CA ALA A 664 -20.47 -4.95 7.86
C ALA A 664 -19.58 -4.24 6.84
N PHE A 665 -18.56 -4.94 6.33
CA PHE A 665 -17.67 -4.44 5.29
C PHE A 665 -18.42 -4.12 3.99
N MET A 666 -19.31 -5.01 3.55
CA MET A 666 -20.16 -4.79 2.37
C MET A 666 -21.06 -3.55 2.54
N GLY A 667 -21.63 -3.32 3.72
CA GLY A 667 -22.46 -2.14 4.00
C GLY A 667 -21.65 -0.84 3.97
N LEU A 668 -20.45 -0.84 4.55
CA LEU A 668 -19.58 0.34 4.56
C LEU A 668 -19.10 0.74 3.16
N ILE A 669 -18.88 -0.23 2.27
CA ILE A 669 -18.53 0.05 0.86
C ILE A 669 -19.63 0.86 0.17
N GLU A 670 -20.89 0.46 0.37
CA GLU A 670 -22.04 1.13 -0.25
C GLU A 670 -22.21 2.58 0.24
N GLU A 671 -21.84 2.84 1.49
CA GLU A 671 -21.92 4.16 2.12
C GLU A 671 -20.72 5.07 1.77
N SER A 672 -19.51 4.50 1.65
CA SER A 672 -18.27 5.29 1.65
C SER A 672 -17.68 5.60 0.28
N ILE A 673 -18.02 4.84 -0.77
CA ILE A 673 -17.37 4.95 -2.08
C ILE A 673 -18.33 5.58 -3.09
N LEU A 674 -17.85 6.55 -3.86
CA LEU A 674 -18.66 7.13 -4.91
C LEU A 674 -18.74 6.20 -6.13
N VAL A 675 -19.88 6.24 -6.83
CA VAL A 675 -20.03 5.60 -8.16
C VAL A 675 -18.90 6.00 -9.10
N GLN A 676 -18.48 7.27 -9.07
CA GLN A 676 -17.40 7.80 -9.91
C GLN A 676 -16.02 7.20 -9.59
N GLN A 677 -15.82 6.67 -8.37
CA GLN A 677 -14.59 6.01 -7.95
C GLN A 677 -14.58 4.50 -8.24
N GLY A 678 -15.62 3.97 -8.92
CA GLY A 678 -15.66 2.57 -9.35
C GLY A 678 -16.53 1.65 -8.52
N LEU A 679 -17.38 2.16 -7.61
CA LEU A 679 -18.28 1.34 -6.78
C LEU A 679 -19.08 0.29 -7.59
N LEU A 680 -19.48 0.63 -8.82
CA LEU A 680 -20.21 -0.29 -9.70
C LEU A 680 -19.43 -1.57 -9.99
N LEU A 681 -18.12 -1.50 -10.16
CA LEU A 681 -17.29 -2.66 -10.47
C LEU A 681 -17.24 -3.63 -9.31
N TYR A 682 -17.17 -3.12 -8.08
CA TYR A 682 -17.29 -3.93 -6.87
C TYR A 682 -18.63 -4.67 -6.84
N PHE A 683 -19.74 -3.98 -7.09
CA PHE A 683 -21.06 -4.62 -7.09
C PHE A 683 -21.25 -5.62 -8.23
N ILE A 684 -20.77 -5.32 -9.44
CA ILE A 684 -20.82 -6.25 -10.57
C ILE A 684 -20.04 -7.52 -10.24
N GLY A 685 -18.82 -7.40 -9.71
CA GLY A 685 -18.02 -8.55 -9.27
C GLY A 685 -18.72 -9.36 -8.16
N LEU A 686 -19.17 -8.68 -7.11
CA LEU A 686 -19.88 -9.30 -5.98
C LEU A 686 -21.13 -10.07 -6.42
N GLN A 687 -21.99 -9.45 -7.24
CA GLN A 687 -23.25 -10.04 -7.69
C GLN A 687 -23.01 -11.18 -8.68
N LEU A 688 -22.04 -11.05 -9.58
CA LEU A 688 -21.65 -12.13 -10.49
C LEU A 688 -21.19 -13.36 -9.71
N GLU A 689 -20.32 -13.17 -8.72
CA GLU A 689 -19.80 -14.27 -7.92
C GLU A 689 -20.90 -14.95 -7.10
N GLN A 690 -21.77 -14.18 -6.44
CA GLN A 690 -22.89 -14.73 -5.69
C GLN A 690 -23.85 -15.49 -6.59
N SER A 691 -24.13 -14.97 -7.79
CA SER A 691 -24.97 -15.65 -8.79
C SER A 691 -24.38 -16.98 -9.23
N MET A 692 -23.08 -17.02 -9.57
CA MET A 692 -22.38 -18.24 -9.97
C MET A 692 -22.36 -19.30 -8.84
N LEU A 693 -22.16 -18.88 -7.59
CA LEU A 693 -22.17 -19.80 -6.45
C LEU A 693 -23.58 -20.25 -6.07
N THR A 694 -24.61 -19.41 -6.26
CA THR A 694 -26.01 -19.84 -6.12
C THR A 694 -26.37 -20.89 -7.16
N ILE A 695 -25.99 -20.69 -8.42
CA ILE A 695 -26.14 -21.70 -9.49
C ILE A 695 -25.45 -23.01 -9.10
N THR A 696 -24.18 -22.94 -8.68
CA THR A 696 -23.40 -24.12 -8.28
C THR A 696 -24.04 -24.85 -7.11
N LYS A 697 -24.59 -24.12 -6.14
CA LYS A 697 -25.32 -24.69 -4.99
C LYS A 697 -26.60 -25.39 -5.43
N CYS A 698 -27.39 -24.75 -6.29
CA CYS A 698 -28.60 -25.35 -6.86
C CYS A 698 -28.25 -26.62 -7.67
N ARG A 699 -27.20 -26.57 -8.51
CA ARG A 699 -26.75 -27.75 -9.27
C ARG A 699 -26.34 -28.90 -8.37
N SER A 700 -25.60 -28.61 -7.31
CA SER A 700 -25.07 -29.63 -6.39
C SER A 700 -26.13 -30.27 -5.50
N LEU A 701 -27.21 -29.55 -5.17
CA LEU A 701 -28.19 -30.00 -4.18
C LEU A 701 -29.57 -30.34 -4.77
N LEU A 702 -29.94 -29.79 -5.92
CA LEU A 702 -31.32 -29.83 -6.42
C LEU A 702 -31.51 -30.63 -7.72
N THR A 703 -30.43 -30.95 -8.46
CA THR A 703 -30.55 -31.63 -9.77
C THR A 703 -30.89 -33.10 -9.64
N ILE A 704 -30.51 -33.72 -8.53
CA ILE A 704 -30.86 -35.11 -8.21
C ILE A 704 -32.04 -35.12 -7.24
N LYS A 705 -33.06 -35.91 -7.58
CA LYS A 705 -34.21 -36.24 -6.75
C LYS A 705 -33.82 -37.36 -5.79
N TYR A 706 -34.02 -37.12 -4.50
CA TYR A 706 -33.75 -38.08 -3.44
C TYR A 706 -35.07 -38.57 -2.81
N GLU A 707 -34.97 -39.51 -1.86
CA GLU A 707 -36.10 -39.87 -1.00
C GLU A 707 -36.63 -38.64 -0.24
N GLU A 708 -37.94 -38.61 0.02
CA GLU A 708 -38.69 -37.44 0.51
C GLU A 708 -38.02 -36.73 1.69
N GLN A 709 -37.57 -37.46 2.71
CA GLN A 709 -36.91 -36.88 3.88
C GLN A 709 -35.51 -36.32 3.57
N VAL A 710 -34.75 -37.00 2.71
CA VAL A 710 -33.41 -36.54 2.29
C VAL A 710 -33.55 -35.28 1.45
N GLU A 711 -34.49 -35.28 0.53
CA GLU A 711 -34.80 -34.12 -0.31
C GLU A 711 -35.23 -32.93 0.55
N TYR A 712 -36.19 -33.09 1.46
CA TYR A 712 -36.63 -32.03 2.37
C TYR A 712 -35.46 -31.39 3.14
N ASP A 713 -34.59 -32.21 3.72
CA ASP A 713 -33.44 -31.72 4.48
C ASP A 713 -32.46 -30.95 3.59
N LEU A 714 -32.19 -31.43 2.36
CA LEU A 714 -31.34 -30.72 1.40
C LEU A 714 -31.94 -29.36 0.99
N LEU A 715 -33.26 -29.27 0.82
CA LEU A 715 -33.94 -27.99 0.56
C LEU A 715 -33.80 -27.04 1.76
N GLU A 716 -33.99 -27.53 2.99
CA GLU A 716 -33.80 -26.75 4.21
C GLU A 716 -32.34 -26.28 4.39
N TYR A 717 -31.36 -27.15 4.10
CA TYR A 717 -29.93 -26.83 4.16
C TYR A 717 -29.54 -25.76 3.13
N LEU A 718 -30.09 -25.84 1.90
CA LEU A 718 -29.91 -24.80 0.89
C LEU A 718 -30.47 -23.47 1.40
N LEU A 719 -31.73 -23.43 1.81
CA LEU A 719 -32.39 -22.22 2.32
C LEU A 719 -31.68 -21.63 3.54
N THR A 720 -31.16 -22.48 4.43
CA THR A 720 -30.40 -22.06 5.61
C THR A 720 -29.06 -21.43 5.21
N SER A 721 -28.29 -22.09 4.34
CA SER A 721 -27.00 -21.56 3.88
C SER A 721 -27.14 -20.30 2.99
N HIS A 722 -28.30 -20.12 2.37
CA HIS A 722 -28.63 -18.97 1.53
C HIS A 722 -29.25 -17.79 2.32
N GLU A 723 -29.57 -17.99 3.61
CA GLU A 723 -30.29 -17.04 4.48
C GLU A 723 -31.70 -16.69 3.95
N SER A 724 -32.39 -17.69 3.40
CA SER A 724 -33.74 -17.56 2.81
C SER A 724 -34.81 -18.34 3.54
N LEU A 725 -34.46 -19.19 4.52
CA LEU A 725 -35.42 -20.06 5.21
C LEU A 725 -36.56 -19.28 5.88
N ASN A 726 -36.25 -18.16 6.55
CA ASN A 726 -37.26 -17.34 7.20
C ASN A 726 -38.21 -16.69 6.19
N ILE A 727 -37.68 -16.23 5.06
CA ILE A 727 -38.47 -15.61 3.99
C ILE A 727 -39.34 -16.65 3.30
N TYR A 728 -38.80 -17.84 3.02
CA TYR A 728 -39.58 -18.96 2.51
C TYR A 728 -40.77 -19.29 3.41
N ARG A 729 -40.53 -19.46 4.72
CA ARG A 729 -41.58 -19.74 5.70
C ARG A 729 -42.63 -18.63 5.77
N TYR A 730 -42.20 -17.37 5.63
CA TYR A 730 -43.11 -16.22 5.58
C TYR A 730 -43.99 -16.24 4.32
N SER A 731 -43.40 -16.48 3.16
CA SER A 731 -44.07 -16.38 1.86
C SER A 731 -45.02 -17.55 1.58
N TYR A 732 -44.61 -18.79 1.85
CA TYR A 732 -45.36 -19.98 1.43
C TYR A 732 -46.18 -20.64 2.55
N ARG A 733 -45.82 -20.40 3.83
CA ARG A 733 -46.52 -20.91 5.03
C ARG A 733 -46.81 -22.42 5.01
N SER A 734 -46.01 -23.19 4.28
CA SER A 734 -46.23 -24.61 3.99
C SER A 734 -44.94 -25.43 4.17
N HIS A 735 -45.04 -26.74 3.94
CA HIS A 735 -43.90 -27.63 3.84
C HIS A 735 -42.92 -27.16 2.75
N ILE A 736 -41.63 -27.45 2.89
CA ILE A 736 -40.63 -27.01 1.91
C ILE A 736 -40.79 -27.85 0.64
N GLN A 737 -41.11 -27.19 -0.47
CA GLN A 737 -41.30 -27.80 -1.78
C GLN A 737 -40.28 -27.20 -2.75
N LEU A 738 -39.73 -28.04 -3.63
CA LEU A 738 -38.70 -27.61 -4.58
C LEU A 738 -39.22 -26.51 -5.51
N GLU A 739 -40.46 -26.60 -5.98
CA GLU A 739 -41.07 -25.61 -6.88
C GLU A 739 -41.03 -24.20 -6.28
N HIS A 740 -41.57 -24.05 -5.07
CA HIS A 740 -41.56 -22.80 -4.33
C HIS A 740 -40.16 -22.32 -3.94
N LEU A 741 -39.22 -23.24 -3.71
CA LEU A 741 -37.83 -22.88 -3.48
C LEU A 741 -37.21 -22.28 -4.74
N LEU A 742 -37.46 -22.87 -5.93
CA LEU A 742 -36.99 -22.34 -7.21
C LEU A 742 -37.65 -20.99 -7.51
N ASP A 743 -38.94 -20.84 -7.23
CA ASP A 743 -39.62 -19.54 -7.34
C ASP A 743 -38.87 -18.47 -6.53
N LEU A 744 -38.58 -18.73 -5.25
CA LEU A 744 -37.93 -17.75 -4.37
C LEU A 744 -36.44 -17.52 -4.69
N VAL A 745 -35.65 -18.58 -4.84
CA VAL A 745 -34.18 -18.50 -4.90
C VAL A 745 -33.69 -18.27 -6.33
N VAL A 746 -34.44 -18.70 -7.34
CA VAL A 746 -34.00 -18.61 -8.75
C VAL A 746 -34.81 -17.54 -9.50
N LEU A 747 -36.14 -17.56 -9.42
CA LEU A 747 -37.02 -16.83 -10.36
C LEU A 747 -37.56 -15.49 -9.83
N ASP A 748 -37.55 -15.26 -8.52
CA ASP A 748 -38.14 -14.09 -7.88
C ASP A 748 -37.51 -12.77 -8.37
N LEU A 749 -38.31 -11.74 -8.61
CA LEU A 749 -37.84 -10.43 -9.11
C LEU A 749 -37.57 -9.39 -8.04
N GLU A 750 -38.06 -9.60 -6.83
CA GLU A 750 -38.09 -8.63 -5.74
C GLU A 750 -37.15 -9.03 -4.60
N TYR A 751 -36.87 -10.32 -4.45
CA TYR A 751 -36.01 -10.84 -3.41
C TYR A 751 -34.53 -10.60 -3.75
N PRO A 752 -33.78 -9.79 -2.97
CA PRO A 752 -32.43 -9.37 -3.35
C PRO A 752 -31.37 -10.47 -3.52
N ARG A 753 -31.67 -11.68 -3.05
CA ARG A 753 -30.78 -12.84 -3.14
C ARG A 753 -31.22 -13.83 -4.21
N SER A 754 -32.36 -13.62 -4.86
CA SER A 754 -32.76 -14.48 -5.96
C SER A 754 -31.81 -14.28 -7.14
N LEU A 755 -31.57 -15.35 -7.91
CA LEU A 755 -30.71 -15.27 -9.08
C LEU A 755 -31.20 -14.22 -10.09
N THR A 756 -32.51 -14.18 -10.33
CA THR A 756 -33.13 -13.23 -11.27
C THR A 756 -32.97 -11.77 -10.83
N PHE A 757 -33.12 -11.46 -9.53
CA PHE A 757 -32.88 -10.11 -9.01
C PHE A 757 -31.41 -9.69 -9.20
N MET A 758 -30.47 -10.57 -8.85
CA MET A 758 -29.04 -10.28 -8.97
C MET A 758 -28.64 -10.02 -10.42
N LEU A 759 -29.13 -10.82 -11.38
CA LEU A 759 -28.88 -10.60 -12.81
C LEU A 759 -29.48 -9.30 -13.34
N ASN A 760 -30.69 -8.93 -12.89
CA ASN A 760 -31.29 -7.64 -13.23
C ASN A 760 -30.45 -6.46 -12.70
N ARG A 761 -29.92 -6.57 -11.47
CA ARG A 761 -29.01 -5.56 -10.91
C ARG A 761 -27.71 -5.46 -11.71
N ILE A 762 -27.08 -6.60 -12.04
CA ILE A 762 -25.87 -6.64 -12.87
C ILE A 762 -26.14 -5.95 -14.21
N GLN A 763 -27.26 -6.23 -14.87
CA GLN A 763 -27.62 -5.59 -16.15
C GLN A 763 -27.71 -4.06 -16.03
N LYS A 764 -28.32 -3.54 -14.95
CA LYS A 764 -28.43 -2.10 -14.68
C LYS A 764 -27.07 -1.45 -14.42
N ASP A 765 -26.21 -2.09 -13.62
CA ASP A 765 -24.89 -1.55 -13.27
C ASP A 765 -23.94 -1.58 -14.48
N ILE A 766 -23.97 -2.66 -15.27
CA ILE A 766 -23.21 -2.79 -16.52
C ILE A 766 -23.61 -1.71 -17.54
N ALA A 767 -24.89 -1.38 -17.65
CA ALA A 767 -25.38 -0.33 -18.57
C ALA A 767 -24.86 1.08 -18.23
N ARG A 768 -24.31 1.28 -17.02
CA ARG A 768 -23.74 2.55 -16.56
C ARG A 768 -22.22 2.61 -16.68
N LEU A 769 -21.56 1.51 -17.06
CA LEU A 769 -20.12 1.50 -17.26
C LEU A 769 -19.73 2.36 -18.48
N PRO A 770 -18.53 2.97 -18.48
CA PRO A 770 -18.06 3.76 -19.61
C PRO A 770 -18.00 2.92 -20.90
N HIS A 771 -18.43 3.50 -22.02
CA HIS A 771 -18.30 2.86 -23.32
C HIS A 771 -17.23 3.59 -24.15
N SER A 772 -16.26 2.84 -24.66
CA SER A 772 -15.18 3.36 -25.50
C SER A 772 -15.65 3.70 -26.92
N ARG A 773 -16.73 3.06 -27.40
CA ARG A 773 -17.39 3.33 -28.70
C ARG A 773 -18.87 3.67 -28.50
N LYS A 774 -19.33 4.71 -29.19
CA LYS A 774 -20.77 5.01 -29.35
C LYS A 774 -21.32 4.19 -30.52
N ASP A 775 -21.40 2.87 -30.35
CA ASP A 775 -22.12 2.01 -31.28
C ASP A 775 -23.52 1.75 -30.71
N ASN A 776 -24.55 1.74 -31.55
CA ASN A 776 -25.93 1.41 -31.13
C ASN A 776 -26.10 -0.08 -30.74
N ASN A 777 -25.04 -0.89 -30.82
CA ASN A 777 -25.07 -2.31 -30.56
C ASN A 777 -24.66 -2.63 -29.12
N LEU A 778 -25.30 -3.63 -28.51
CA LEU A 778 -24.87 -4.17 -27.22
C LEU A 778 -23.48 -4.81 -27.34
N SER A 779 -22.64 -4.54 -26.35
CA SER A 779 -21.38 -5.25 -26.13
C SER A 779 -21.59 -6.73 -25.81
N ASN A 780 -20.55 -7.56 -25.91
CA ASN A 780 -20.64 -9.00 -25.66
C ASN A 780 -21.08 -9.30 -24.23
N TYR A 781 -20.48 -8.66 -23.22
CA TYR A 781 -20.90 -8.82 -21.82
C TYR A 781 -22.36 -8.41 -21.58
N GLN A 782 -22.86 -7.34 -22.23
CA GLN A 782 -24.28 -6.97 -22.15
C GLN A 782 -25.19 -8.04 -22.77
N LYS A 783 -24.80 -8.61 -23.92
CA LYS A 783 -25.57 -9.68 -24.58
C LYS A 783 -25.67 -10.94 -23.72
N PHE A 784 -24.56 -11.37 -23.12
CA PHE A 784 -24.54 -12.58 -22.31
C PHE A 784 -25.38 -12.45 -21.03
N VAL A 785 -25.30 -11.32 -20.32
CA VAL A 785 -26.15 -11.07 -19.14
C VAL A 785 -27.61 -10.95 -19.53
N PHE A 786 -27.90 -10.28 -20.65
CA PHE A 786 -29.26 -10.16 -21.16
C PHE A 786 -29.86 -11.53 -21.50
N ASP A 787 -29.14 -12.39 -22.22
CA ASP A 787 -29.58 -13.76 -22.53
C ASP A 787 -29.82 -14.57 -21.24
N ALA A 788 -28.89 -14.50 -20.27
CA ALA A 788 -29.04 -15.18 -18.99
C ALA A 788 -30.31 -14.71 -18.24
N PHE A 789 -30.54 -13.40 -18.20
CA PHE A 789 -31.75 -12.83 -17.60
C PHE A 789 -33.01 -13.26 -18.36
N SER A 790 -33.01 -13.20 -19.69
CA SER A 790 -34.15 -13.64 -20.52
C SER A 790 -34.49 -15.11 -20.31
N LYS A 791 -33.50 -16.00 -20.21
CA LYS A 791 -33.72 -17.43 -19.91
C LYS A 791 -34.40 -17.64 -18.56
N LEU A 792 -33.99 -16.91 -17.53
CA LEU A 792 -34.67 -16.96 -16.22
C LEU A 792 -36.11 -16.45 -16.30
N ARG A 793 -36.37 -15.39 -17.08
CA ARG A 793 -37.72 -14.84 -17.25
C ARG A 793 -38.68 -15.76 -18.01
N LEU A 794 -38.15 -16.64 -18.84
CA LEU A 794 -38.92 -17.62 -19.61
C LEU A 794 -39.04 -18.98 -18.90
N ALA A 795 -38.32 -19.18 -17.80
CA ALA A 795 -38.34 -20.43 -17.06
C ALA A 795 -39.57 -20.51 -16.15
N GLU A 796 -40.17 -21.70 -16.09
CA GLU A 796 -41.29 -22.01 -15.21
C GLU A 796 -40.86 -23.08 -14.20
N SER A 797 -40.98 -22.79 -12.91
CA SER A 797 -40.58 -23.70 -11.82
C SER A 797 -41.27 -25.07 -11.92
N SER A 798 -42.55 -25.10 -12.30
CA SER A 798 -43.32 -26.32 -12.53
C SER A 798 -42.71 -27.26 -13.57
N ASN A 799 -41.97 -26.75 -14.56
CA ASN A 799 -41.25 -27.56 -15.54
C ASN A 799 -39.88 -27.98 -15.03
N LEU A 800 -39.16 -27.09 -14.34
CA LEU A 800 -37.82 -27.38 -13.81
C LEU A 800 -37.81 -28.49 -12.75
N VAL A 801 -38.91 -28.70 -12.03
CA VAL A 801 -39.02 -29.72 -10.99
C VAL A 801 -39.17 -31.14 -11.57
N LYS A 802 -39.62 -31.26 -12.82
CA LYS A 802 -39.95 -32.55 -13.45
C LYS A 802 -38.71 -33.39 -13.75
N THR A 803 -38.88 -34.70 -13.61
CA THR A 803 -37.95 -35.73 -14.10
C THR A 803 -38.51 -36.32 -15.40
N LYS A 804 -37.68 -36.97 -16.23
CA LYS A 804 -38.15 -37.52 -17.53
C LYS A 804 -39.22 -38.60 -17.38
N SER A 805 -39.18 -39.34 -16.28
CA SER A 805 -40.20 -40.29 -15.83
C SER A 805 -40.32 -40.25 -14.31
N GLU A 806 -41.39 -40.83 -13.74
CA GLU A 806 -41.59 -40.91 -12.28
C GLU A 806 -40.48 -41.69 -11.55
N THR A 807 -39.83 -42.60 -12.27
CA THR A 807 -38.73 -43.45 -11.80
C THR A 807 -37.33 -42.86 -12.03
N ASP A 808 -37.23 -41.75 -12.76
CA ASP A 808 -35.96 -41.06 -13.00
C ASP A 808 -35.62 -40.16 -11.79
N PHE A 809 -34.32 -40.01 -11.53
CA PHE A 809 -33.79 -39.23 -10.42
C PHE A 809 -33.18 -37.91 -10.89
N PHE A 810 -32.98 -37.70 -12.20
CA PHE A 810 -32.30 -36.51 -12.71
C PHE A 810 -33.26 -35.47 -13.28
N ARG A 811 -33.14 -34.23 -12.81
CA ARG A 811 -33.88 -33.06 -13.29
C ARG A 811 -33.13 -32.37 -14.43
N ALA A 812 -33.27 -32.94 -15.62
CA ALA A 812 -32.52 -32.50 -16.80
C ALA A 812 -32.77 -31.04 -17.19
N ASP A 813 -34.02 -30.55 -17.10
CA ASP A 813 -34.36 -29.17 -17.46
C ASP A 813 -33.76 -28.15 -16.49
N LEU A 814 -33.75 -28.48 -15.19
CA LEU A 814 -33.10 -27.67 -14.17
C LEU A 814 -31.59 -27.62 -14.36
N ASP A 815 -30.93 -28.78 -14.54
CA ASP A 815 -29.49 -28.80 -14.76
C ASP A 815 -29.09 -28.08 -16.04
N GLY A 816 -29.82 -28.30 -17.14
CA GLY A 816 -29.58 -27.63 -18.42
C GLY A 816 -29.74 -26.11 -18.34
N LEU A 817 -30.77 -25.61 -17.63
CA LEU A 817 -30.90 -24.16 -17.38
C LEU A 817 -29.70 -23.63 -16.58
N LEU A 818 -29.36 -24.29 -15.47
CA LEU A 818 -28.28 -23.85 -14.57
C LEU A 818 -26.89 -23.92 -15.23
N GLU A 819 -26.62 -24.93 -16.06
CA GLU A 819 -25.40 -25.05 -16.85
C GLU A 819 -25.26 -23.88 -17.83
N ASN A 820 -26.31 -23.60 -18.62
CA ASN A 820 -26.31 -22.49 -19.57
C ASN A 820 -26.11 -21.14 -18.87
N LEU A 821 -26.76 -20.92 -17.72
CA LEU A 821 -26.56 -19.71 -16.92
C LEU A 821 -25.13 -19.61 -16.41
N SER A 822 -24.53 -20.71 -15.94
CA SER A 822 -23.14 -20.75 -15.50
C SER A 822 -22.17 -20.31 -16.61
N GLU A 823 -22.34 -20.85 -17.82
CA GLU A 823 -21.52 -20.50 -18.99
C GLU A 823 -21.71 -19.03 -19.40
N LEU A 824 -22.94 -18.52 -19.42
CA LEU A 824 -23.22 -17.11 -19.76
C LEU A 824 -22.61 -16.13 -18.75
N LEU A 825 -22.66 -16.44 -17.45
CA LEU A 825 -22.03 -15.60 -16.43
C LEU A 825 -20.50 -15.67 -16.48
N TYR A 826 -19.94 -16.85 -16.79
CA TYR A 826 -18.51 -17.01 -17.03
C TYR A 826 -18.05 -16.15 -18.22
N ARG A 827 -18.73 -16.25 -19.37
CA ARG A 827 -18.46 -15.42 -20.56
C ARG A 827 -18.64 -13.93 -20.31
N THR A 828 -19.65 -13.55 -19.52
CA THR A 828 -19.84 -12.17 -19.07
C THR A 828 -18.60 -11.67 -18.35
N SER A 829 -18.13 -12.42 -17.35
CA SER A 829 -16.95 -12.06 -16.58
C SER A 829 -15.71 -11.93 -17.46
N GLN A 830 -15.45 -12.89 -18.35
CA GLN A 830 -14.31 -12.84 -19.27
C GLN A 830 -14.37 -11.63 -20.21
N SER A 831 -15.57 -11.32 -20.73
CA SER A 831 -15.75 -10.17 -21.62
C SER A 831 -15.55 -8.84 -20.89
N ILE A 832 -16.00 -8.71 -19.64
CA ILE A 832 -15.72 -7.51 -18.82
C ILE A 832 -14.21 -7.35 -18.63
N SER A 833 -13.51 -8.42 -18.25
CA SER A 833 -12.06 -8.38 -18.04
C SER A 833 -11.29 -8.01 -19.31
N SER A 834 -11.70 -8.56 -20.46
CA SER A 834 -11.05 -8.27 -21.75
C SER A 834 -11.26 -6.82 -22.20
N THR A 835 -12.46 -6.29 -21.99
CA THR A 835 -12.81 -4.93 -22.42
C THR A 835 -12.25 -3.84 -21.49
N TYR A 836 -12.26 -4.04 -20.16
CA TYR A 836 -11.94 -2.98 -19.19
C TYR A 836 -10.58 -3.10 -18.49
N PHE A 837 -10.03 -4.31 -18.37
CA PHE A 837 -8.80 -4.55 -17.59
C PHE A 837 -7.61 -4.85 -18.51
N ASN A 838 -7.76 -5.81 -19.42
CA ASN A 838 -6.68 -6.25 -20.31
C ASN A 838 -6.51 -5.38 -21.56
N HIS A 839 -7.52 -4.58 -21.93
CA HIS A 839 -7.56 -3.80 -23.19
C HIS A 839 -7.14 -4.61 -24.42
N THR A 840 -7.40 -5.92 -24.41
CA THR A 840 -6.99 -6.87 -25.47
C THR A 840 -7.92 -6.79 -26.70
N ASP A 841 -9.04 -6.08 -26.58
CA ASP A 841 -9.96 -5.90 -27.71
C ASP A 841 -9.42 -4.90 -28.74
N LYS A 842 -8.82 -5.50 -29.79
CA LYS A 842 -8.34 -4.92 -31.06
C LYS A 842 -7.26 -3.84 -30.94
N GLN A 843 -6.01 -4.28 -30.87
CA GLN A 843 -4.96 -3.59 -31.62
C GLN A 843 -5.26 -3.75 -33.11
N ASN A 844 -5.74 -2.69 -33.77
CA ASN A 844 -5.68 -2.65 -35.23
C ASN A 844 -4.21 -2.56 -35.61
N GLN A 845 -3.66 -3.66 -36.11
CA GLN A 845 -2.36 -3.65 -36.78
C GLN A 845 -2.49 -2.72 -37.99
N LEU A 846 -1.82 -1.56 -37.97
CA LEU A 846 -1.87 -0.60 -39.07
C LEU A 846 -1.12 -1.11 -40.32
N VAL A 847 -0.33 -2.19 -40.17
CA VAL A 847 0.42 -2.83 -41.24
C VAL A 847 0.38 -4.35 -41.03
N THR A 848 -0.10 -5.07 -42.03
CA THR A 848 0.11 -6.52 -42.16
C THR A 848 1.58 -6.77 -42.50
N GLN A 849 2.41 -7.03 -41.50
CA GLN A 849 3.76 -7.54 -41.73
C GLN A 849 3.70 -9.08 -41.79
N SER A 850 3.86 -9.62 -42.98
CA SER A 850 4.16 -11.04 -43.18
C SER A 850 5.63 -11.27 -42.83
N PHE A 851 5.90 -11.91 -41.70
CA PHE A 851 7.22 -12.48 -41.45
C PHE A 851 7.33 -13.77 -42.27
N PRO A 852 8.26 -13.86 -43.25
CA PRO A 852 8.57 -15.15 -43.85
C PRO A 852 9.19 -16.04 -42.77
N PHE A 853 8.67 -17.27 -42.70
CA PHE A 853 9.06 -18.32 -41.76
C PHE A 853 10.55 -18.65 -41.79
#